data_AF-A0A3B3ZKL8-F1
#
_entry.id   AF-A0A3B3ZKL8-F1
#
_cell.length_a   1.000
_cell.length_b   1.000
_cell.length_c   1.000
_cell.angle_alpha   90.00
_cell.angle_beta   90.00
_cell.angle_gamma   90.00
#
_symmetry.space_group_name_H-M   'P 1'
#
loop_
_entity.id
_entity.type
_entity.pdbx_description
1 polymer ?
#
loop_
_entity_poly.entity_id
_entity_poly.type
_entity_poly.pdbx_seq_one_letter_code
_entity_poly.pdbx_strand_id
1 'polypeptide(L)'
;MSVSMEADIKTTPKGFHCSLCNVNIPNQPSLEQHVKGRKHQTLSTVRCTRKSQEERSVFVSGLKPNISNTDLAEYFHRFGPVVDVIMDKNKGVYAIVQFDEIDGMNTALSCVEHRLKGLKLRVKPREKKEFKLIPKKKNDFQNLQEVFDRLKPELCQLGSVNAQILYMVERFQLGDNEKKARSLVIQLLQEVFVEFFPDSKIIPFGSSVNTFGIHSCDLDLFLDLENTKVFQAHAKANFEQAGEGMSDDGRSEDSILSDIDLSTASAAEVLDLVAVILKRCVPNVDKVHVVSTARLPVVKFHHKELNLHGDITLNNRLAVRNTRFLQLCSGAEERLRHLVYTVRLWAKQKQLAGNPSGGGPLLNNYALTLLVIFYLQNCDPPVLPTVDQLKHMACEEEECVIEDWDCTFPTQAIAVPASKNTQDLCGLLAGFFSFYAKFEFTTSVISLRTGQSVPTETFLKKADEAMQEDSTSKHHHGGPKIGPMNILDPFELSHNVAGNLNDRTARSFQKECQEAEKYCRSLQYQSKSSKGKSWGLVRLLTPHGEVQQARAELFTISIPFKSDVLPEDLRNQQHIAKEAFSLLWFQRVCAVIESIFQNVLKCQLVSAPEVFDAGEDMDSQNSSLDDSGFSVDSSLEFGPNIGVKRPLSSGSDDSVSPHGKKPRLSKRGRTTLSPWLWEQRHVVWAGRRKVRRELIKDSEAKAEGSCVALETQVTSHITEKEPELKEVLQFKLQPQVVGATESTSTLLKFQPIQDSVGVFQDFFHFLEVFLPKMVETMLLNRMDNV
;
A
#
# COMPACT_ATOMS: atom_id res chain seq x y z
N MET A 1 -19.21 -25.08 -49.06
CA MET A 1 -18.51 -24.77 -47.79
C MET A 1 -17.89 -26.06 -47.22
N SER A 2 -16.73 -26.47 -47.71
CA SER A 2 -16.14 -27.79 -47.35
C SER A 2 -14.60 -27.84 -47.40
N VAL A 3 -13.93 -26.68 -47.53
CA VAL A 3 -12.47 -26.57 -47.66
C VAL A 3 -11.95 -25.56 -46.64
N SER A 4 -11.58 -26.02 -45.45
CA SER A 4 -10.82 -25.26 -44.42
C SER A 4 -10.48 -26.12 -43.18
N MET A 5 -11.36 -27.06 -42.81
CA MET A 5 -11.29 -27.78 -41.51
C MET A 5 -10.01 -28.62 -41.31
N GLU A 6 -9.41 -29.13 -42.38
CA GLU A 6 -8.22 -30.00 -42.28
C GLU A 6 -6.93 -29.21 -41.97
N ALA A 7 -6.87 -27.91 -42.30
CA ALA A 7 -5.67 -27.10 -42.14
C ALA A 7 -5.21 -26.94 -40.67
N ASP A 8 -6.13 -27.13 -39.72
CA ASP A 8 -5.85 -27.05 -38.28
C ASP A 8 -5.59 -28.41 -37.61
N ILE A 9 -5.77 -29.53 -38.31
CA ILE A 9 -5.66 -30.87 -37.73
C ILE A 9 -4.42 -31.57 -38.26
N LYS A 10 -3.40 -31.70 -37.42
CA LYS A 10 -2.15 -32.39 -37.74
C LYS A 10 -2.17 -33.81 -37.19
N THR A 11 -2.01 -34.80 -38.03
CA THR A 11 -1.81 -36.20 -37.59
C THR A 11 -0.47 -36.33 -36.87
N THR A 12 -0.43 -37.15 -35.82
CA THR A 12 0.74 -37.38 -34.96
C THR A 12 0.88 -38.87 -34.63
N PRO A 13 2.05 -39.36 -34.17
CA PRO A 13 2.23 -40.76 -33.77
C PRO A 13 1.37 -41.24 -32.58
N LYS A 14 0.57 -40.35 -31.95
CA LYS A 14 -0.29 -40.65 -30.79
C LYS A 14 -1.73 -40.11 -30.96
N GLY A 15 -2.19 -39.98 -32.21
CA GLY A 15 -3.51 -39.42 -32.55
C GLY A 15 -3.37 -38.12 -33.35
N PHE A 16 -4.15 -37.09 -33.04
CA PHE A 16 -4.21 -35.83 -33.78
C PHE A 16 -3.92 -34.63 -32.89
N HIS A 17 -3.43 -33.54 -33.47
CA HIS A 17 -3.24 -32.25 -32.81
C HIS A 17 -4.04 -31.17 -33.53
N CYS A 18 -4.93 -30.50 -32.81
CA CYS A 18 -5.70 -29.37 -33.31
C CYS A 18 -4.98 -28.05 -32.97
N SER A 19 -4.38 -27.38 -33.95
CA SER A 19 -3.66 -26.11 -33.74
C SER A 19 -4.59 -24.94 -33.39
N LEU A 20 -5.83 -24.94 -33.91
CA LEU A 20 -6.83 -23.91 -33.59
C LEU A 20 -7.28 -23.95 -32.11
N CYS A 21 -7.34 -25.14 -31.52
CA CYS A 21 -7.74 -25.32 -30.12
C CYS A 21 -6.55 -25.57 -29.16
N ASN A 22 -5.34 -25.75 -29.72
CA ASN A 22 -4.11 -26.23 -29.09
C ASN A 22 -4.33 -27.44 -28.16
N VAL A 23 -4.84 -28.55 -28.73
CA VAL A 23 -5.10 -29.80 -27.99
C VAL A 23 -4.68 -31.04 -28.78
N ASN A 24 -4.17 -32.04 -28.07
CA ASN A 24 -3.94 -33.39 -28.59
C ASN A 24 -5.20 -34.25 -28.36
N ILE A 25 -5.51 -35.12 -29.32
CA ILE A 25 -6.76 -35.87 -29.42
C ILE A 25 -6.42 -37.33 -29.77
N PRO A 26 -6.78 -38.34 -28.97
CA PRO A 26 -6.14 -39.66 -29.04
C PRO A 26 -6.59 -40.54 -30.22
N ASN A 27 -7.77 -40.31 -30.79
CA ASN A 27 -8.35 -41.16 -31.84
C ASN A 27 -9.37 -40.42 -32.72
N GLN A 28 -9.73 -41.03 -33.85
CA GLN A 28 -10.62 -40.45 -34.87
C GLN A 28 -12.03 -40.10 -34.35
N PRO A 29 -12.74 -40.95 -33.57
CA PRO A 29 -14.04 -40.57 -33.00
C PRO A 29 -13.95 -39.35 -32.07
N SER A 30 -12.88 -39.25 -31.27
CA SER A 30 -12.62 -38.07 -30.42
C SER A 30 -12.33 -36.81 -31.23
N LEU A 31 -11.69 -36.94 -32.40
CA LEU A 31 -11.45 -35.83 -33.33
C LEU A 31 -12.75 -35.31 -33.93
N GLU A 32 -13.63 -36.20 -34.38
CA GLU A 32 -14.93 -35.80 -34.92
C GLU A 32 -15.81 -35.15 -33.85
N GLN A 33 -15.82 -35.67 -32.63
CA GLN A 33 -16.50 -35.04 -31.50
C GLN A 33 -15.87 -33.70 -31.10
N HIS A 34 -14.54 -33.57 -31.21
CA HIS A 34 -13.83 -32.31 -30.98
C HIS A 34 -14.21 -31.23 -31.99
N VAL A 35 -14.15 -31.53 -33.29
CA VAL A 35 -14.47 -30.57 -34.37
C VAL A 35 -15.94 -30.18 -34.35
N LYS A 36 -16.85 -31.13 -34.06
CA LYS A 36 -18.29 -30.87 -33.83
C LYS A 36 -18.58 -30.23 -32.45
N GLY A 37 -17.57 -30.06 -31.60
CA GLY A 37 -17.71 -29.53 -30.24
C GLY A 37 -17.78 -28.00 -30.21
N ARG A 38 -18.66 -27.45 -29.36
CA ARG A 38 -18.93 -26.00 -29.27
C ARG A 38 -17.67 -25.13 -29.20
N LYS A 39 -16.64 -25.51 -28.44
CA LYS A 39 -15.37 -24.76 -28.36
C LYS A 39 -14.67 -24.66 -29.71
N HIS A 40 -14.56 -25.76 -30.45
CA HIS A 40 -13.92 -25.76 -31.77
C HIS A 40 -14.76 -24.97 -32.77
N GLN A 41 -16.07 -25.19 -32.78
CA GLN A 41 -17.00 -24.46 -33.65
C GLN A 41 -16.94 -22.95 -33.39
N THR A 42 -17.01 -22.49 -32.14
CA THR A 42 -16.90 -21.05 -31.81
C THR A 42 -15.56 -20.47 -32.25
N LEU A 43 -14.43 -21.15 -32.01
CA LEU A 43 -13.11 -20.66 -32.44
C LEU A 43 -12.96 -20.65 -33.96
N SER A 44 -13.47 -21.66 -34.65
CA SER A 44 -13.47 -21.75 -36.12
C SER A 44 -14.37 -20.67 -36.73
N THR A 45 -15.57 -20.45 -36.16
CA THR A 45 -16.47 -19.37 -36.58
C THR A 45 -15.82 -18.01 -36.32
N VAL A 46 -15.26 -17.73 -35.14
CA VAL A 46 -14.61 -16.44 -34.86
C VAL A 46 -13.41 -16.18 -35.79
N ARG A 47 -12.58 -17.19 -36.08
CA ARG A 47 -11.49 -17.04 -37.05
C ARG A 47 -12.02 -16.84 -38.48
N CYS A 48 -13.04 -17.59 -38.88
CA CYS A 48 -13.66 -17.48 -40.19
C CYS A 48 -14.36 -16.13 -40.39
N THR A 49 -15.09 -15.64 -39.38
CA THR A 49 -15.72 -14.32 -39.37
C THR A 49 -14.65 -13.23 -39.45
N ARG A 50 -13.60 -13.25 -38.61
CA ARG A 50 -12.51 -12.27 -38.70
C ARG A 50 -11.84 -12.27 -40.08
N LYS A 51 -11.38 -13.44 -40.55
CA LYS A 51 -10.78 -13.57 -41.89
C LYS A 51 -11.72 -13.08 -43.00
N SER A 52 -13.01 -13.42 -42.93
CA SER A 52 -14.02 -13.03 -43.91
C SER A 52 -14.46 -11.56 -43.80
N GLN A 53 -14.22 -10.89 -42.67
CA GLN A 53 -14.34 -9.44 -42.52
C GLN A 53 -13.07 -8.73 -43.01
N GLU A 54 -11.90 -9.32 -42.79
CA GLU A 54 -10.60 -8.83 -43.28
C GLU A 54 -10.52 -8.90 -44.82
N GLU A 55 -11.03 -9.97 -45.42
CA GLU A 55 -11.07 -10.21 -46.88
C GLU A 55 -12.25 -9.52 -47.60
N ARG A 56 -13.15 -8.83 -46.87
CA ARG A 56 -14.30 -8.10 -47.44
C ARG A 56 -14.42 -6.64 -46.99
N SER A 57 -13.44 -6.08 -46.27
CA SER A 57 -13.52 -4.69 -45.78
C SER A 57 -12.44 -3.80 -46.36
N VAL A 58 -12.83 -2.59 -46.78
CA VAL A 58 -11.91 -1.48 -47.07
C VAL A 58 -11.84 -0.50 -45.90
N PHE A 59 -10.67 0.11 -45.71
CA PHE A 59 -10.52 1.30 -44.87
C PHE A 59 -10.73 2.55 -45.72
N VAL A 60 -11.51 3.50 -45.23
CA VAL A 60 -11.89 4.74 -45.93
C VAL A 60 -11.55 5.94 -45.03
N SER A 61 -10.76 6.89 -45.54
CA SER A 61 -10.51 8.18 -44.87
C SER A 61 -10.67 9.38 -45.81
N GLY A 62 -10.51 10.60 -45.30
CA GLY A 62 -10.85 11.83 -46.04
C GLY A 62 -12.33 12.23 -45.90
N LEU A 63 -13.00 11.77 -44.84
CA LEU A 63 -14.37 12.11 -44.51
C LEU A 63 -14.43 13.41 -43.70
N LYS A 64 -15.61 14.05 -43.68
CA LYS A 64 -15.91 15.21 -42.83
C LYS A 64 -17.12 14.90 -41.94
N PRO A 65 -17.30 15.62 -40.80
CA PRO A 65 -18.38 15.34 -39.83
C PRO A 65 -19.82 15.39 -40.38
N ASN A 66 -20.03 15.93 -41.58
CA ASN A 66 -21.32 15.99 -42.26
C ASN A 66 -21.62 14.78 -43.17
N ILE A 67 -20.74 13.77 -43.21
CA ILE A 67 -20.96 12.51 -43.91
C ILE A 67 -21.51 11.47 -42.92
N SER A 68 -22.67 10.89 -43.21
CA SER A 68 -23.30 9.86 -42.38
C SER A 68 -22.85 8.44 -42.75
N ASN A 69 -23.25 7.45 -41.93
CA ASN A 69 -23.09 6.04 -42.27
C ASN A 69 -23.98 5.62 -43.46
N THR A 70 -25.14 6.27 -43.64
CA THR A 70 -26.02 6.04 -44.80
C THR A 70 -25.39 6.58 -46.08
N ASP A 71 -24.80 7.78 -46.07
CA ASP A 71 -24.08 8.35 -47.21
C ASP A 71 -22.97 7.43 -47.73
N LEU A 72 -22.25 6.79 -46.80
CA LEU A 72 -21.19 5.85 -47.09
C LEU A 72 -21.71 4.50 -47.54
N ALA A 73 -22.75 3.97 -46.90
CA ALA A 73 -23.38 2.72 -47.33
C ALA A 73 -23.95 2.84 -48.74
N GLU A 74 -24.61 3.96 -49.07
CA GLU A 74 -25.14 4.28 -50.40
C GLU A 74 -24.03 4.50 -51.43
N TYR A 75 -22.98 5.26 -51.09
CA TYR A 75 -21.86 5.51 -52.00
C TYR A 75 -21.11 4.22 -52.34
N PHE A 76 -20.79 3.40 -51.33
CA PHE A 76 -20.04 2.17 -51.54
C PHE A 76 -20.90 1.02 -52.10
N HIS A 77 -22.23 1.07 -51.98
CA HIS A 77 -23.15 0.12 -52.64
C HIS A 77 -22.93 0.01 -54.15
N ARG A 78 -22.36 1.06 -54.76
CA ARG A 78 -22.00 1.13 -56.18
C ARG A 78 -20.85 0.21 -56.60
N PHE A 79 -20.05 -0.27 -55.66
CA PHE A 79 -18.96 -1.22 -55.90
C PHE A 79 -19.39 -2.66 -55.54
N GLY A 80 -20.29 -2.82 -54.58
CA GLY A 80 -20.95 -4.08 -54.22
C GLY A 80 -21.84 -3.92 -52.99
N PRO A 81 -22.68 -4.91 -52.63
CA PRO A 81 -23.56 -4.83 -51.46
C PRO A 81 -22.77 -4.58 -50.17
N VAL A 82 -23.17 -3.59 -49.39
CA VAL A 82 -22.54 -3.21 -48.11
C VAL A 82 -23.30 -3.83 -46.95
N VAL A 83 -22.59 -4.57 -46.08
CA VAL A 83 -23.12 -5.25 -44.89
C VAL A 83 -23.08 -4.35 -43.66
N ASP A 84 -21.99 -3.61 -43.48
CA ASP A 84 -21.80 -2.71 -42.33
C ASP A 84 -20.90 -1.52 -42.69
N VAL A 85 -21.12 -0.39 -42.02
CA VAL A 85 -20.31 0.84 -42.13
C VAL A 85 -20.00 1.32 -40.71
N ILE A 86 -18.81 0.95 -40.25
CA ILE A 86 -18.31 1.28 -38.91
C ILE A 86 -17.56 2.61 -39.01
N MET A 87 -18.07 3.66 -38.36
CA MET A 87 -17.47 5.00 -38.38
C MET A 87 -17.57 5.69 -37.02
N ASP A 88 -16.64 6.61 -36.74
CA ASP A 88 -16.68 7.40 -35.50
C ASP A 88 -17.84 8.40 -35.52
N LYS A 89 -18.78 8.20 -34.58
CA LYS A 89 -19.98 9.04 -34.41
C LYS A 89 -19.69 10.42 -33.81
N ASN A 90 -18.45 10.72 -33.40
CA ASN A 90 -18.07 12.02 -32.82
C ASN A 90 -17.28 12.94 -33.76
N LYS A 91 -16.40 12.43 -34.63
CA LYS A 91 -15.64 13.24 -35.60
C LYS A 91 -15.86 12.88 -37.08
N GLY A 92 -16.30 11.66 -37.42
CA GLY A 92 -16.63 11.30 -38.81
C GLY A 92 -15.48 11.44 -39.83
N VAL A 93 -14.24 11.10 -39.45
CA VAL A 93 -13.01 11.32 -40.27
C VAL A 93 -12.61 10.08 -41.09
N TYR A 94 -12.89 8.88 -40.57
CA TYR A 94 -12.66 7.61 -41.24
C TYR A 94 -13.82 6.62 -40.98
N ALA A 95 -13.91 5.61 -41.84
CA ALA A 95 -14.86 4.51 -41.76
C ALA A 95 -14.22 3.19 -42.24
N ILE A 96 -14.70 2.07 -41.70
CA ILE A 96 -14.48 0.74 -42.25
C ILE A 96 -15.77 0.32 -42.93
N VAL A 97 -15.69 0.05 -44.23
CA VAL A 97 -16.84 -0.39 -45.04
C VAL A 97 -16.67 -1.87 -45.32
N GLN A 98 -17.59 -2.69 -44.81
CA GLN A 98 -17.62 -4.13 -45.01
C GLN A 98 -18.61 -4.48 -46.13
N PHE A 99 -18.12 -5.10 -47.19
CA PHE A 99 -18.94 -5.66 -48.27
C PHE A 99 -19.46 -7.05 -47.93
N ASP A 100 -20.51 -7.50 -48.64
CA ASP A 100 -20.96 -8.90 -48.56
C ASP A 100 -20.12 -9.82 -49.48
N GLU A 101 -19.49 -9.27 -50.52
CA GLU A 101 -18.66 -10.04 -51.44
C GLU A 101 -17.27 -9.42 -51.60
N ILE A 102 -16.26 -10.28 -51.78
CA ILE A 102 -14.85 -9.88 -51.93
C ILE A 102 -14.68 -8.98 -53.17
N ASP A 103 -15.49 -9.20 -54.20
CA ASP A 103 -15.47 -8.41 -55.43
C ASP A 103 -15.93 -6.97 -55.23
N GLY A 104 -16.77 -6.68 -54.23
CA GLY A 104 -17.11 -5.32 -53.83
C GLY A 104 -15.89 -4.58 -53.26
N MET A 105 -15.11 -5.25 -52.41
CA MET A 105 -13.84 -4.73 -51.88
C MET A 105 -12.82 -4.52 -53.01
N ASN A 106 -12.65 -5.48 -53.92
CA ASN A 106 -11.72 -5.39 -55.04
C ASN A 106 -12.10 -4.26 -56.03
N THR A 107 -13.39 -4.12 -56.35
CA THR A 107 -13.89 -3.09 -57.28
C THR A 107 -13.78 -1.70 -56.68
N ALA A 108 -13.97 -1.55 -55.36
CA ALA A 108 -13.67 -0.31 -54.65
C ALA A 108 -12.17 0.00 -54.72
N LEU A 109 -11.28 -0.95 -54.36
CA LEU A 109 -9.83 -0.74 -54.36
C LEU A 109 -9.22 -0.49 -55.75
N SER A 110 -9.90 -0.90 -56.82
CA SER A 110 -9.50 -0.62 -58.20
C SER A 110 -9.93 0.77 -58.69
N CYS A 111 -10.67 1.55 -57.90
CA CYS A 111 -11.12 2.88 -58.27
C CYS A 111 -10.01 3.92 -58.03
N VAL A 112 -9.51 4.52 -59.11
CA VAL A 112 -8.36 5.45 -59.08
C VAL A 112 -8.64 6.72 -58.26
N GLU A 113 -9.90 7.17 -58.19
CA GLU A 113 -10.30 8.29 -57.34
C GLU A 113 -11.74 8.15 -56.85
N HIS A 114 -11.92 8.09 -55.52
CA HIS A 114 -13.23 8.16 -54.89
C HIS A 114 -13.62 9.62 -54.60
N ARG A 115 -14.87 10.00 -54.91
CA ARG A 115 -15.45 11.29 -54.52
C ARG A 115 -16.87 11.11 -53.96
N LEU A 116 -17.13 11.67 -52.78
CA LEU A 116 -18.43 11.67 -52.11
C LEU A 116 -18.76 13.09 -51.61
N LYS A 117 -19.92 13.65 -52.01
CA LYS A 117 -20.35 15.02 -51.69
C LYS A 117 -19.27 16.10 -51.91
N GLY A 118 -18.45 15.93 -52.97
CA GLY A 118 -17.33 16.81 -53.32
C GLY A 118 -16.01 16.52 -52.61
N LEU A 119 -15.99 15.64 -51.61
CA LEU A 119 -14.79 15.24 -50.86
C LEU A 119 -14.07 14.08 -51.55
N LYS A 120 -12.75 14.15 -51.66
CA LYS A 120 -11.91 13.06 -52.19
C LYS A 120 -11.62 12.05 -51.09
N LEU A 121 -12.14 10.82 -51.23
CA LEU A 121 -11.92 9.76 -50.25
C LEU A 121 -10.65 8.98 -50.58
N ARG A 122 -9.92 8.57 -49.54
CA ARG A 122 -8.74 7.69 -49.64
C ARG A 122 -9.16 6.29 -49.19
N VAL A 123 -9.14 5.31 -50.10
CA VAL A 123 -9.57 3.94 -49.82
C VAL A 123 -8.35 3.00 -49.87
N LYS A 124 -8.21 2.14 -48.87
CA LYS A 124 -7.06 1.24 -48.67
C LYS A 124 -7.50 -0.19 -48.31
N PRO A 125 -6.72 -1.22 -48.67
CA PRO A 125 -6.93 -2.57 -48.16
C PRO A 125 -6.65 -2.60 -46.65
N ARG A 126 -7.37 -3.48 -45.93
CA ARG A 126 -7.16 -3.68 -44.49
C ARG A 126 -5.91 -4.52 -44.22
N GLU A 127 -5.07 -4.09 -43.27
CA GLU A 127 -3.83 -4.79 -42.93
C GLU A 127 -4.07 -6.14 -42.25
N LYS A 128 -3.10 -7.06 -42.40
CA LYS A 128 -3.20 -8.47 -41.98
C LYS A 128 -2.14 -8.81 -40.93
N LYS A 129 -2.54 -9.35 -39.78
CA LYS A 129 -1.65 -9.94 -38.76
C LYS A 129 -2.27 -11.23 -38.19
N GLU A 130 -1.46 -12.29 -38.01
CA GLU A 130 -1.96 -13.57 -37.48
C GLU A 130 -2.26 -13.50 -35.98
N PHE A 131 -3.49 -13.86 -35.59
CA PHE A 131 -3.94 -13.95 -34.20
C PHE A 131 -3.75 -15.36 -33.63
N LYS A 132 -2.95 -15.51 -32.56
CA LYS A 132 -2.72 -16.78 -31.84
C LYS A 132 -2.94 -16.59 -30.35
N LEU A 133 -4.09 -17.05 -29.84
CA LEU A 133 -4.50 -16.89 -28.44
C LEU A 133 -4.49 -18.24 -27.69
N ILE A 134 -4.09 -18.24 -26.42
CA ILE A 134 -4.11 -19.40 -25.52
C ILE A 134 -5.10 -19.15 -24.38
N PRO A 135 -6.31 -19.72 -24.40
CA PRO A 135 -7.28 -19.53 -23.31
C PRO A 135 -6.92 -20.36 -22.08
N LYS A 136 -6.79 -19.73 -20.91
CA LYS A 136 -6.88 -20.42 -19.61
C LYS A 136 -8.32 -20.88 -19.35
N LYS A 137 -8.50 -21.88 -18.48
CA LYS A 137 -9.82 -22.23 -17.91
C LYS A 137 -10.29 -21.12 -16.97
N LYS A 138 -11.62 -20.97 -16.83
CA LYS A 138 -12.20 -20.37 -15.62
C LYS A 138 -11.80 -21.20 -14.40
N ASN A 139 -10.89 -20.68 -13.60
CA ASN A 139 -10.97 -20.76 -12.15
C ASN A 139 -11.23 -19.33 -11.68
N ASP A 140 -12.20 -19.11 -10.81
CA ASP A 140 -12.48 -17.78 -10.29
C ASP A 140 -11.31 -17.31 -9.41
N PHE A 141 -10.92 -16.03 -9.55
CA PHE A 141 -9.85 -15.43 -8.75
C PHE A 141 -10.35 -15.14 -7.33
N GLN A 142 -10.48 -16.21 -6.55
CA GLN A 142 -10.89 -16.21 -5.16
C GLN A 142 -9.95 -15.39 -4.28
N ASN A 143 -10.43 -15.04 -3.08
CA ASN A 143 -9.66 -14.29 -2.09
C ASN A 143 -8.31 -14.98 -1.82
N LEU A 144 -7.24 -14.19 -1.66
CA LEU A 144 -5.93 -14.67 -1.22
C LEU A 144 -6.02 -15.51 0.07
N GLN A 145 -6.99 -15.21 0.93
CA GLN A 145 -7.36 -16.04 2.08
C GLN A 145 -7.81 -17.45 1.66
N GLU A 146 -8.81 -17.58 0.77
CA GLU A 146 -9.33 -18.88 0.31
C GLU A 146 -8.27 -19.71 -0.43
N VAL A 147 -7.36 -19.06 -1.17
CA VAL A 147 -6.23 -19.73 -1.82
C VAL A 147 -5.25 -20.26 -0.77
N PHE A 148 -4.93 -19.47 0.26
CA PHE A 148 -4.07 -19.89 1.35
C PHE A 148 -4.71 -21.00 2.20
N ASP A 149 -6.00 -20.90 2.51
CA ASP A 149 -6.76 -21.91 3.27
C ASP A 149 -6.76 -23.28 2.58
N ARG A 150 -6.85 -23.30 1.25
CA ARG A 150 -6.70 -24.53 0.46
C ARG A 150 -5.30 -25.14 0.51
N LEU A 151 -4.27 -24.33 0.74
CA LEU A 151 -2.86 -24.77 0.82
C LEU A 151 -2.40 -25.08 2.26
N LYS A 152 -3.20 -24.72 3.28
CA LYS A 152 -2.94 -25.06 4.71
C LYS A 152 -2.60 -26.56 4.90
N PRO A 153 -3.29 -27.54 4.27
CA PRO A 153 -3.00 -28.96 4.48
C PRO A 153 -1.64 -29.39 3.94
N GLU A 154 -1.29 -29.05 2.70
CA GLU A 154 -0.02 -29.42 2.09
C GLU A 154 1.15 -28.69 2.74
N LEU A 155 0.99 -27.40 3.07
CA LEU A 155 2.01 -26.65 3.82
C LEU A 155 2.29 -27.31 5.19
N CYS A 156 1.29 -27.85 5.88
CA CYS A 156 1.49 -28.61 7.11
C CYS A 156 2.23 -29.95 6.89
N GLN A 157 2.15 -30.55 5.70
CA GLN A 157 2.80 -31.83 5.37
C GLN A 157 4.28 -31.71 4.98
N LEU A 158 4.76 -30.52 4.61
CA LEU A 158 6.17 -30.29 4.24
C LEU A 158 7.14 -30.51 5.43
N GLY A 159 8.44 -30.58 5.15
CA GLY A 159 9.47 -30.95 6.14
C GLY A 159 10.10 -29.79 6.93
N SER A 160 10.11 -28.57 6.39
CA SER A 160 10.77 -27.39 6.98
C SER A 160 10.04 -26.09 6.61
N VAL A 161 10.30 -25.01 7.35
CA VAL A 161 9.79 -23.67 7.00
C VAL A 161 10.32 -23.23 5.62
N ASN A 162 11.56 -23.58 5.27
CA ASN A 162 12.11 -23.31 3.93
C ASN A 162 11.26 -23.98 2.85
N ALA A 163 10.92 -25.26 3.01
CA ALA A 163 10.05 -25.97 2.07
C ALA A 163 8.66 -25.32 1.97
N GLN A 164 8.08 -24.87 3.09
CA GLN A 164 6.82 -24.11 3.11
C GLN A 164 6.91 -22.79 2.32
N ILE A 165 8.01 -22.05 2.47
CA ILE A 165 8.25 -20.79 1.74
C ILE A 165 8.41 -21.06 0.23
N LEU A 166 9.25 -22.02 -0.16
CA LEU A 166 9.46 -22.40 -1.57
C LEU A 166 8.14 -22.80 -2.24
N TYR A 167 7.40 -23.73 -1.63
CA TYR A 167 6.10 -24.20 -2.11
C TYR A 167 5.06 -23.07 -2.20
N MET A 168 5.04 -22.17 -1.22
CA MET A 168 4.16 -21.00 -1.26
C MET A 168 4.49 -20.07 -2.44
N VAL A 169 5.77 -19.75 -2.68
CA VAL A 169 6.17 -18.92 -3.83
C VAL A 169 5.79 -19.58 -5.15
N GLU A 170 6.01 -20.89 -5.29
CA GLU A 170 5.63 -21.68 -6.46
C GLU A 170 4.13 -21.52 -6.80
N ARG A 171 3.27 -21.48 -5.77
CA ARG A 171 1.80 -21.45 -5.90
C ARG A 171 1.15 -20.07 -5.95
N PHE A 172 1.90 -19.00 -5.65
CA PHE A 172 1.38 -17.63 -5.75
C PHE A 172 1.98 -16.82 -6.90
N GLN A 173 3.18 -17.15 -7.39
CA GLN A 173 3.86 -16.41 -8.46
C GLN A 173 3.09 -16.37 -9.79
N LEU A 174 3.30 -15.32 -10.58
CA LEU A 174 2.84 -15.28 -11.98
C LEU A 174 3.34 -16.51 -12.78
N GLY A 175 2.41 -17.32 -13.27
CA GLY A 175 2.72 -18.41 -14.20
C GLY A 175 3.00 -17.91 -15.61
N ASP A 176 3.73 -18.67 -16.43
CA ASP A 176 4.21 -18.17 -17.73
C ASP A 176 3.09 -17.86 -18.73
N ASN A 177 1.94 -18.53 -18.61
CA ASN A 177 0.76 -18.21 -19.41
C ASN A 177 0.14 -16.85 -19.00
N GLU A 178 0.31 -16.40 -17.75
CA GLU A 178 -0.11 -15.07 -17.29
C GLU A 178 0.88 -13.97 -17.66
N LYS A 179 2.18 -14.29 -17.68
CA LYS A 179 3.22 -13.41 -18.24
C LYS A 179 2.94 -13.18 -19.73
N LYS A 180 2.76 -14.24 -20.51
CA LYS A 180 2.42 -14.19 -21.94
C LYS A 180 1.11 -13.43 -22.20
N ALA A 181 0.07 -13.66 -21.39
CA ALA A 181 -1.18 -12.89 -21.51
C ALA A 181 -0.98 -11.39 -21.26
N ARG A 182 -0.19 -11.01 -20.24
CA ARG A 182 0.19 -9.61 -20.00
C ARG A 182 1.01 -9.04 -21.18
N SER A 183 1.98 -9.78 -21.72
CA SER A 183 2.74 -9.38 -22.91
C SER A 183 1.86 -9.12 -24.13
N LEU A 184 0.82 -9.93 -24.36
CA LEU A 184 -0.14 -9.71 -25.44
C LEU A 184 -1.02 -8.46 -25.22
N VAL A 185 -1.41 -8.17 -23.97
CA VAL A 185 -2.11 -6.90 -23.64
C VAL A 185 -1.19 -5.69 -23.83
N ILE A 186 0.07 -5.79 -23.41
CA ILE A 186 1.08 -4.74 -23.63
C ILE A 186 1.28 -4.49 -25.13
N GLN A 187 1.42 -5.55 -25.95
CA GLN A 187 1.55 -5.41 -27.40
C GLN A 187 0.30 -4.77 -28.03
N LEU A 188 -0.90 -5.21 -27.65
CA LEU A 188 -2.16 -4.62 -28.12
C LEU A 188 -2.25 -3.12 -27.79
N LEU A 189 -1.89 -2.74 -26.57
CA LEU A 189 -1.83 -1.35 -26.15
C LEU A 189 -0.74 -0.56 -26.89
N GLN A 190 0.41 -1.17 -27.16
CA GLN A 190 1.50 -0.55 -27.93
C GLN A 190 1.08 -0.27 -29.38
N GLU A 191 0.38 -1.21 -30.02
CA GLU A 191 -0.14 -1.04 -31.38
C GLU A 191 -1.24 0.03 -31.44
N VAL A 192 -2.14 0.07 -30.46
CA VAL A 192 -3.18 1.12 -30.37
C VAL A 192 -2.58 2.49 -30.06
N PHE A 193 -1.68 2.64 -29.08
CA PHE A 193 -1.18 3.96 -28.71
C PHE A 193 -0.28 4.59 -29.77
N VAL A 194 0.41 3.82 -30.62
CA VAL A 194 1.19 4.37 -31.74
C VAL A 194 0.31 5.00 -32.84
N GLU A 195 -0.95 4.56 -32.98
CA GLU A 195 -1.93 5.17 -33.90
C GLU A 195 -2.31 6.60 -33.50
N PHE A 196 -2.31 6.90 -32.20
CA PHE A 196 -2.65 8.23 -31.65
C PHE A 196 -1.42 9.06 -31.26
N PHE A 197 -0.33 8.39 -30.88
CA PHE A 197 0.91 8.98 -30.39
C PHE A 197 2.11 8.32 -31.11
N PRO A 198 2.49 8.81 -32.31
CA PRO A 198 3.70 8.40 -33.01
C PRO A 198 4.95 8.31 -32.11
N ASP A 199 5.77 7.28 -32.32
CA ASP A 199 6.99 6.94 -31.55
C ASP A 199 6.83 6.78 -30.02
N SER A 200 5.58 6.71 -29.52
CA SER A 200 5.29 6.41 -28.12
C SER A 200 5.62 4.96 -27.75
N LYS A 201 5.98 4.73 -26.49
CA LYS A 201 6.34 3.40 -25.97
C LYS A 201 5.55 3.09 -24.71
N ILE A 202 4.86 1.95 -24.67
CA ILE A 202 4.20 1.47 -23.45
C ILE A 202 5.05 0.40 -22.77
N ILE A 203 5.54 0.75 -21.57
CA ILE A 203 6.56 0.01 -20.84
C ILE A 203 5.94 -0.55 -19.56
N PRO A 204 5.95 -1.87 -19.34
CA PRO A 204 5.48 -2.44 -18.09
C PRO A 204 6.46 -2.16 -16.96
N PHE A 205 5.94 -1.84 -15.78
CA PHE A 205 6.72 -1.75 -14.55
C PHE A 205 6.02 -2.49 -13.41
N GLY A 206 6.46 -2.25 -12.18
CA GLY A 206 5.74 -2.68 -10.98
C GLY A 206 5.60 -4.20 -10.88
N SER A 207 4.47 -4.66 -10.34
CA SER A 207 4.30 -6.05 -9.91
C SER A 207 4.31 -7.04 -11.07
N SER A 208 3.90 -6.62 -12.26
CA SER A 208 3.85 -7.50 -13.43
C SER A 208 5.23 -7.91 -13.98
N VAL A 209 6.31 -7.19 -13.65
CA VAL A 209 7.68 -7.51 -14.11
C VAL A 209 8.78 -7.47 -13.03
N ASN A 210 8.56 -6.92 -11.83
CA ASN A 210 9.57 -6.83 -10.75
C ASN A 210 9.94 -8.18 -10.07
N THR A 211 9.65 -9.33 -10.67
CA THR A 211 9.74 -10.71 -10.13
C THR A 211 8.84 -11.03 -8.92
N PHE A 212 8.30 -10.03 -8.23
CA PHE A 212 7.46 -10.16 -7.03
C PHE A 212 5.95 -10.18 -7.32
N GLY A 213 5.57 -10.37 -8.59
CA GLY A 213 4.18 -10.46 -9.04
C GLY A 213 3.52 -11.79 -8.70
N ILE A 214 2.31 -11.68 -8.14
CA ILE A 214 1.41 -12.82 -7.90
C ILE A 214 0.36 -12.94 -9.01
N HIS A 215 -0.27 -14.10 -9.16
CA HIS A 215 -1.33 -14.37 -10.16
C HIS A 215 -2.29 -13.19 -10.42
N SER A 216 -2.86 -12.64 -9.34
CA SER A 216 -3.85 -11.56 -9.35
C SER A 216 -3.27 -10.15 -9.20
N CYS A 217 -1.98 -9.91 -9.50
CA CYS A 217 -1.41 -8.56 -9.43
C CYS A 217 -1.78 -7.71 -10.65
N ASP A 218 -1.84 -6.41 -10.45
CA ASP A 218 -2.19 -5.45 -11.49
C ASP A 218 -1.12 -5.35 -12.59
N LEU A 219 -1.52 -4.79 -13.73
CA LEU A 219 -0.65 -4.46 -14.85
C LEU A 219 -0.31 -2.97 -14.83
N ASP A 220 0.79 -2.64 -14.15
CA ASP A 220 1.33 -1.28 -14.04
C ASP A 220 2.07 -0.90 -15.34
N LEU A 221 1.65 0.17 -16.01
CA LEU A 221 2.14 0.59 -17.33
C LEU A 221 2.55 2.08 -17.34
N PHE A 222 3.69 2.37 -17.95
CA PHE A 222 4.16 3.71 -18.25
C PHE A 222 4.02 3.94 -19.76
N LEU A 223 3.33 5.01 -20.17
CA LEU A 223 3.30 5.48 -21.56
C LEU A 223 4.32 6.61 -21.72
N ASP A 224 5.42 6.31 -22.42
CA ASP A 224 6.45 7.28 -22.82
C ASP A 224 5.97 8.04 -24.06
N LEU A 225 5.91 9.37 -23.95
CA LEU A 225 5.50 10.29 -24.99
C LEU A 225 6.63 11.25 -25.40
N GLU A 226 7.86 11.04 -24.93
CA GLU A 226 8.94 12.02 -25.15
C GLU A 226 9.32 12.12 -26.64
N ASN A 227 9.46 10.98 -27.33
CA ASN A 227 9.70 10.99 -28.78
C ASN A 227 8.52 11.66 -29.53
N THR A 228 7.29 11.46 -29.05
CA THR A 228 6.09 12.09 -29.63
C THR A 228 6.13 13.62 -29.48
N LYS A 229 6.61 14.15 -28.33
CA LYS A 229 6.86 15.60 -28.15
C LYS A 229 7.94 16.11 -29.10
N VAL A 230 9.06 15.38 -29.22
CA VAL A 230 10.17 15.72 -30.13
C VAL A 230 9.71 15.73 -31.59
N PHE A 231 8.90 14.74 -31.99
CA PHE A 231 8.25 14.68 -33.30
C PHE A 231 7.32 15.88 -33.55
N GLN A 232 6.45 16.24 -32.59
CA GLN A 232 5.62 17.44 -32.67
C GLN A 232 6.47 18.72 -32.81
N ALA A 233 7.56 18.84 -32.05
CA ALA A 233 8.45 20.02 -32.10
C ALA A 233 9.15 20.16 -33.45
N HIS A 234 9.69 19.06 -34.02
CA HIS A 234 10.28 19.08 -35.36
C HIS A 234 9.25 19.37 -36.46
N ALA A 235 8.03 18.84 -36.34
CA ALA A 235 6.95 19.15 -37.28
C ALA A 235 6.63 20.66 -37.27
N LYS A 236 6.47 21.27 -36.09
CA LYS A 236 6.22 22.72 -35.93
C LYS A 236 7.37 23.57 -36.48
N ALA A 237 8.62 23.28 -36.11
CA ALA A 237 9.79 24.03 -36.56
C ALA A 237 9.95 24.03 -38.10
N ASN A 238 9.60 22.92 -38.76
CA ASN A 238 9.62 22.83 -40.23
C ASN A 238 8.54 23.70 -40.90
N PHE A 239 7.40 23.96 -40.25
CA PHE A 239 6.42 24.93 -40.74
C PHE A 239 6.90 26.37 -40.56
N GLU A 240 7.53 26.70 -39.43
CA GLU A 240 8.01 28.07 -39.13
C GLU A 240 9.18 28.51 -40.04
N GLN A 241 10.01 27.57 -40.50
CA GLN A 241 11.09 27.85 -41.46
C GLN A 241 10.61 27.94 -42.93
N ALA A 242 9.43 27.40 -43.24
CA ALA A 242 8.80 27.51 -44.55
C ALA A 242 7.97 28.80 -44.67
N GLY A 243 8.68 29.94 -44.71
CA GLY A 243 8.10 31.28 -44.58
C GLY A 243 6.97 31.65 -45.56
N GLU A 244 6.22 32.70 -45.18
CA GLU A 244 5.01 33.20 -45.85
C GLU A 244 5.19 33.39 -47.37
N GLY A 245 4.72 32.43 -48.18
CA GLY A 245 4.84 32.52 -49.64
C GLY A 245 4.45 31.32 -50.49
N MET A 246 4.26 30.12 -49.92
CA MET A 246 3.83 28.92 -50.67
C MET A 246 2.32 28.65 -50.49
N SER A 247 1.65 28.18 -51.55
CA SER A 247 0.20 27.96 -51.60
C SER A 247 -0.31 26.83 -50.69
N ASP A 248 -1.54 26.98 -50.19
CA ASP A 248 -2.21 26.18 -49.15
C ASP A 248 -2.54 24.70 -49.51
N ASP A 249 -1.96 24.16 -50.57
CA ASP A 249 -2.20 22.80 -51.11
C ASP A 249 -1.13 21.77 -50.64
N GLY A 250 -0.17 22.19 -49.82
CA GLY A 250 0.97 21.37 -49.36
C GLY A 250 0.86 20.80 -47.94
N ARG A 251 -0.28 20.95 -47.26
CA ARG A 251 -0.42 20.56 -45.85
C ARG A 251 -0.38 19.04 -45.65
N SER A 252 0.61 18.56 -44.91
CA SER A 252 0.65 17.20 -44.36
C SER A 252 -0.28 17.08 -43.14
N GLU A 253 -1.61 17.13 -43.35
CA GLU A 253 -2.62 16.99 -42.29
C GLU A 253 -2.78 15.53 -41.76
N ASP A 254 -1.90 14.60 -42.18
CA ASP A 254 -1.92 13.17 -41.83
C ASP A 254 -1.44 12.88 -40.38
N SER A 255 -1.80 13.71 -39.37
CA SER A 255 -1.49 13.43 -37.95
C SER A 255 -2.50 14.00 -36.94
N ILE A 256 -3.02 13.12 -36.06
CA ILE A 256 -3.91 13.44 -34.94
C ILE A 256 -3.24 14.38 -33.90
N LEU A 257 -1.92 14.51 -33.97
CA LEU A 257 -1.08 15.37 -33.15
C LEU A 257 -1.32 16.89 -33.31
N SER A 258 -2.22 17.33 -34.20
CA SER A 258 -2.64 18.73 -34.33
C SER A 258 -3.50 19.23 -33.18
N ASP A 259 -4.33 18.35 -32.60
CA ASP A 259 -5.42 18.75 -31.70
C ASP A 259 -4.97 18.95 -30.24
N ILE A 260 -3.85 18.32 -29.84
CA ILE A 260 -3.28 18.45 -28.48
C ILE A 260 -1.75 18.60 -28.59
N ASP A 261 -1.25 19.75 -28.15
CA ASP A 261 0.18 20.03 -28.05
C ASP A 261 0.76 19.40 -26.78
N LEU A 262 1.54 18.33 -26.92
CA LEU A 262 2.10 17.59 -25.78
C LEU A 262 3.23 18.35 -25.06
N SER A 263 3.62 19.54 -25.56
CA SER A 263 4.54 20.44 -24.86
C SER A 263 3.84 21.40 -23.89
N THR A 264 2.53 21.67 -24.07
CA THR A 264 1.74 22.61 -23.25
C THR A 264 0.57 21.96 -22.52
N ALA A 265 0.05 20.83 -23.00
CA ALA A 265 -1.03 20.09 -22.35
C ALA A 265 -0.62 19.51 -20.99
N SER A 266 -1.53 19.58 -20.02
CA SER A 266 -1.32 18.98 -18.70
C SER A 266 -1.37 17.45 -18.74
N ALA A 267 -0.71 16.81 -17.77
CA ALA A 267 -0.78 15.36 -17.62
C ALA A 267 -2.21 14.83 -17.43
N ALA A 268 -3.14 15.65 -16.89
CA ALA A 268 -4.54 15.27 -16.73
C ALA A 268 -5.26 15.19 -18.10
N GLU A 269 -5.10 16.19 -18.97
CA GLU A 269 -5.74 16.22 -20.29
C GLU A 269 -5.25 15.10 -21.19
N VAL A 270 -3.95 14.80 -21.16
CA VAL A 270 -3.36 13.68 -21.91
C VAL A 270 -3.85 12.34 -21.35
N LEU A 271 -4.04 12.21 -20.03
CA LEU A 271 -4.64 11.02 -19.43
C LEU A 271 -6.14 10.86 -19.76
N ASP A 272 -6.90 11.95 -19.87
CA ASP A 272 -8.29 11.89 -20.33
C ASP A 272 -8.37 11.44 -21.81
N LEU A 273 -7.46 11.88 -22.69
CA LEU A 273 -7.33 11.32 -24.04
C LEU A 273 -6.98 9.82 -24.00
N VAL A 274 -6.00 9.40 -23.19
CA VAL A 274 -5.66 7.98 -22.98
C VAL A 274 -6.90 7.19 -22.51
N ALA A 275 -7.70 7.72 -21.59
CA ALA A 275 -8.93 7.08 -21.14
C ALA A 275 -9.99 6.99 -22.26
N VAL A 276 -10.08 7.97 -23.16
CA VAL A 276 -10.97 7.90 -24.33
C VAL A 276 -10.50 6.84 -25.33
N ILE A 277 -9.19 6.75 -25.61
CA ILE A 277 -8.59 5.73 -26.48
C ILE A 277 -8.86 4.32 -25.90
N LEU A 278 -8.58 4.10 -24.60
CA LEU A 278 -8.88 2.83 -23.94
C LEU A 278 -10.36 2.42 -24.01
N LYS A 279 -11.29 3.39 -23.90
CA LYS A 279 -12.75 3.15 -23.96
C LYS A 279 -13.27 2.82 -25.36
N ARG A 280 -12.60 3.29 -26.42
CA ARG A 280 -13.10 3.23 -27.81
C ARG A 280 -12.35 2.24 -28.69
N CYS A 281 -11.03 2.15 -28.53
CA CYS A 281 -10.13 1.48 -29.48
C CYS A 281 -9.59 0.14 -28.95
N VAL A 282 -9.48 -0.03 -27.63
CA VAL A 282 -8.93 -1.26 -27.04
C VAL A 282 -10.06 -2.27 -26.78
N PRO A 283 -10.08 -3.43 -27.47
CA PRO A 283 -11.13 -4.43 -27.27
C PRO A 283 -11.07 -5.02 -25.85
N ASN A 284 -12.22 -5.50 -25.38
CA ASN A 284 -12.39 -6.16 -24.08
C ASN A 284 -12.04 -5.34 -22.83
N VAL A 285 -11.76 -4.04 -22.94
CA VAL A 285 -11.54 -3.14 -21.79
C VAL A 285 -12.88 -2.57 -21.27
N ASP A 286 -12.97 -2.35 -19.95
CA ASP A 286 -13.98 -1.54 -19.27
C ASP A 286 -13.45 -0.90 -17.97
N LYS A 287 -14.37 -0.33 -17.17
CA LYS A 287 -14.12 0.39 -15.90
C LYS A 287 -13.10 1.53 -15.99
N VAL A 288 -12.86 2.05 -17.21
CA VAL A 288 -11.81 3.04 -17.47
C VAL A 288 -12.13 4.38 -16.81
N HIS A 289 -11.26 4.84 -15.91
CA HIS A 289 -11.39 6.12 -15.22
C HIS A 289 -10.03 6.75 -14.94
N VAL A 290 -9.97 8.09 -14.97
CA VAL A 290 -8.77 8.87 -14.61
C VAL A 290 -8.81 9.20 -13.12
N VAL A 291 -7.66 9.10 -12.47
CA VAL A 291 -7.42 9.51 -11.09
C VAL A 291 -6.36 10.61 -11.10
N SER A 292 -6.79 11.83 -11.43
CA SER A 292 -5.93 13.03 -11.54
C SER A 292 -5.51 13.61 -10.18
N THR A 293 -6.16 13.20 -9.08
CA THR A 293 -5.88 13.67 -7.71
C THR A 293 -4.83 12.84 -6.96
N ALA A 294 -4.24 11.83 -7.62
CA ALA A 294 -3.10 11.08 -7.07
C ALA A 294 -1.78 11.85 -7.26
N ARG A 295 -0.78 11.57 -6.41
CA ARG A 295 0.59 12.13 -6.53
C ARG A 295 1.17 11.96 -7.94
N LEU A 296 0.93 10.79 -8.53
CA LEU A 296 1.18 10.51 -9.94
C LEU A 296 -0.18 10.22 -10.58
N PRO A 297 -0.71 11.13 -11.41
CA PRO A 297 -1.95 10.93 -12.15
C PRO A 297 -1.94 9.64 -12.98
N VAL A 298 -3.07 8.91 -12.97
CA VAL A 298 -3.16 7.55 -13.55
C VAL A 298 -4.51 7.29 -14.21
N VAL A 299 -4.52 6.55 -15.32
CA VAL A 299 -5.73 5.96 -15.93
C VAL A 299 -5.84 4.51 -15.47
N LYS A 300 -6.87 4.20 -14.70
CA LYS A 300 -7.19 2.83 -14.27
C LYS A 300 -8.10 2.16 -15.30
N PHE A 301 -7.86 0.89 -15.61
CA PHE A 301 -8.68 0.09 -16.53
C PHE A 301 -8.80 -1.38 -16.10
N HIS A 302 -9.72 -2.12 -16.72
CA HIS A 302 -9.92 -3.54 -16.51
C HIS A 302 -10.15 -4.27 -17.83
N HIS A 303 -9.46 -5.39 -18.07
CA HIS A 303 -9.55 -6.21 -19.28
C HIS A 303 -10.36 -7.49 -19.03
N LYS A 304 -11.62 -7.49 -19.47
CA LYS A 304 -12.70 -8.46 -19.19
C LYS A 304 -12.27 -9.93 -19.31
N GLU A 305 -11.75 -10.34 -20.46
CA GLU A 305 -11.45 -11.75 -20.75
C GLU A 305 -10.33 -12.34 -19.87
N LEU A 306 -9.48 -11.47 -19.30
CA LEU A 306 -8.34 -11.86 -18.47
C LEU A 306 -8.57 -11.58 -16.98
N ASN A 307 -9.67 -10.91 -16.62
CA ASN A 307 -9.94 -10.38 -15.28
C ASN A 307 -8.74 -9.57 -14.72
N LEU A 308 -8.06 -8.84 -15.61
CA LEU A 308 -6.81 -8.14 -15.32
C LEU A 308 -7.10 -6.65 -15.13
N HIS A 309 -6.77 -6.11 -13.97
CA HIS A 309 -6.78 -4.67 -13.73
C HIS A 309 -5.41 -4.09 -14.10
N GLY A 310 -5.38 -2.82 -14.51
CA GLY A 310 -4.14 -2.14 -14.90
C GLY A 310 -4.23 -0.63 -14.76
N ASP A 311 -3.07 -0.02 -14.63
CA ASP A 311 -2.86 1.39 -14.29
C ASP A 311 -1.88 1.98 -15.31
N ILE A 312 -2.31 2.98 -16.11
CA ILE A 312 -1.44 3.67 -17.08
C ILE A 312 -1.06 5.05 -16.54
N THR A 313 0.24 5.29 -16.38
CA THR A 313 0.83 6.57 -15.97
C THR A 313 1.63 7.20 -17.11
N LEU A 314 1.75 8.53 -17.11
CA LEU A 314 2.63 9.26 -18.03
C LEU A 314 3.97 9.55 -17.36
N ASN A 315 5.04 9.55 -18.16
CA ASN A 315 6.41 10.02 -17.85
C ASN A 315 7.08 9.43 -16.59
N ASN A 316 6.52 8.38 -15.97
CA ASN A 316 6.98 7.77 -14.73
C ASN A 316 8.24 6.89 -14.90
N ARG A 317 9.35 7.52 -15.33
CA ARG A 317 10.62 6.84 -15.62
C ARG A 317 11.28 6.27 -14.36
N LEU A 318 11.16 6.98 -13.23
CA LEU A 318 11.64 6.49 -11.94
C LEU A 318 11.02 5.14 -11.59
N ALA A 319 9.68 4.95 -11.65
CA ALA A 319 9.09 3.65 -11.32
C ALA A 319 9.57 2.49 -12.23
N VAL A 320 9.95 2.75 -13.48
CA VAL A 320 10.61 1.76 -14.36
C VAL A 320 12.02 1.43 -13.85
N ARG A 321 12.83 2.44 -13.51
CA ARG A 321 14.21 2.23 -13.02
C ARG A 321 14.21 1.57 -11.65
N ASN A 322 13.31 1.94 -10.75
CA ASN A 322 13.06 1.29 -9.47
C ASN A 322 12.63 -0.18 -9.66
N THR A 323 11.83 -0.46 -10.69
CA THR A 323 11.46 -1.83 -11.09
C THR A 323 12.66 -2.63 -11.59
N ARG A 324 13.57 -2.03 -12.37
CA ARG A 324 14.84 -2.66 -12.79
C ARG A 324 15.77 -2.93 -11.61
N PHE A 325 15.83 -2.05 -10.61
CA PHE A 325 16.58 -2.28 -9.37
C PHE A 325 16.04 -3.49 -8.61
N LEU A 326 14.71 -3.61 -8.47
CA LEU A 326 14.09 -4.79 -7.87
C LEU A 326 14.37 -6.08 -8.67
N GLN A 327 14.45 -6.01 -10.00
CA GLN A 327 14.87 -7.14 -10.84
C GLN A 327 16.33 -7.53 -10.60
N LEU A 328 17.25 -6.55 -10.52
CA LEU A 328 18.66 -6.79 -10.25
C LEU A 328 18.86 -7.50 -8.91
N CYS A 329 18.33 -6.94 -7.82
CA CYS A 329 18.47 -7.51 -6.48
C CYS A 329 17.88 -8.93 -6.37
N SER A 330 16.79 -9.21 -7.10
CA SER A 330 16.15 -10.53 -7.15
C SER A 330 16.90 -11.53 -8.02
N GLY A 331 17.63 -11.06 -9.03
CA GLY A 331 18.51 -11.88 -9.88
C GLY A 331 19.88 -12.15 -9.25
N ALA A 332 20.37 -11.26 -8.39
CA ALA A 332 21.63 -11.42 -7.65
C ALA A 332 21.46 -12.28 -6.38
N GLU A 333 20.27 -12.30 -5.77
CA GLU A 333 20.00 -13.04 -4.54
C GLU A 333 18.59 -13.64 -4.52
N GLU A 334 18.50 -14.96 -4.76
CA GLU A 334 17.24 -15.70 -4.82
C GLU A 334 16.45 -15.66 -3.48
N ARG A 335 17.13 -15.54 -2.34
CA ARG A 335 16.47 -15.48 -1.02
C ARG A 335 15.62 -14.22 -0.86
N LEU A 336 15.97 -13.10 -1.51
CA LEU A 336 15.16 -11.87 -1.50
C LEU A 336 13.74 -12.17 -1.96
N ARG A 337 13.58 -12.85 -3.10
CA ARG A 337 12.26 -13.17 -3.66
C ARG A 337 11.41 -13.96 -2.68
N HIS A 338 11.99 -14.98 -2.07
CA HIS A 338 11.30 -15.86 -1.13
C HIS A 338 10.86 -15.14 0.14
N LEU A 339 11.67 -14.21 0.64
CA LEU A 339 11.32 -13.35 1.78
C LEU A 339 10.26 -12.31 1.42
N VAL A 340 10.37 -11.64 0.26
CA VAL A 340 9.41 -10.62 -0.18
C VAL A 340 7.99 -11.17 -0.34
N TYR A 341 7.82 -12.34 -0.97
CA TYR A 341 6.49 -12.98 -1.04
C TYR A 341 5.95 -13.30 0.36
N THR A 342 6.80 -13.84 1.23
CA THR A 342 6.41 -14.26 2.58
C THR A 342 6.00 -13.08 3.46
N VAL A 343 6.79 -12.00 3.46
CA VAL A 343 6.52 -10.78 4.21
C VAL A 343 5.31 -10.04 3.65
N ARG A 344 5.12 -9.97 2.33
CA ARG A 344 3.90 -9.38 1.72
C ARG A 344 2.64 -10.15 2.11
N LEU A 345 2.67 -11.49 2.07
CA LEU A 345 1.54 -12.33 2.46
C LEU A 345 1.24 -12.21 3.96
N TRP A 346 2.27 -12.24 4.82
CA TRP A 346 2.13 -12.00 6.25
C TRP A 346 1.53 -10.62 6.55
N ALA A 347 2.07 -9.55 5.95
CA ALA A 347 1.57 -8.20 6.18
C ALA A 347 0.11 -8.04 5.75
N LYS A 348 -0.31 -8.65 4.64
CA LYS A 348 -1.72 -8.68 4.23
C LYS A 348 -2.59 -9.48 5.20
N GLN A 349 -2.12 -10.64 5.68
CA GLN A 349 -2.83 -11.46 6.67
C GLN A 349 -2.97 -10.79 8.05
N LYS A 350 -2.04 -9.89 8.39
CA LYS A 350 -2.11 -9.05 9.59
C LYS A 350 -2.78 -7.69 9.37
N GLN A 351 -3.39 -7.48 8.20
CA GLN A 351 -4.06 -6.22 7.80
C GLN A 351 -3.14 -4.99 7.84
N LEU A 352 -1.82 -5.19 7.75
CA LEU A 352 -0.79 -4.14 7.71
C LEU A 352 -0.61 -3.56 6.31
N ALA A 353 -1.10 -4.26 5.28
CA ALA A 353 -0.92 -3.93 3.87
C ALA A 353 -2.08 -4.36 2.98
N GLY A 354 -2.19 -3.73 1.81
CA GLY A 354 -3.21 -4.04 0.80
C GLY A 354 -4.44 -3.14 0.86
N ASN A 355 -4.25 -1.82 0.84
CA ASN A 355 -5.33 -0.81 0.72
C ASN A 355 -6.29 -1.18 -0.43
N PRO A 356 -7.60 -1.42 -0.18
CA PRO A 356 -8.54 -1.91 -1.20
C PRO A 356 -8.72 -1.00 -2.42
N SER A 357 -8.46 0.31 -2.27
CA SER A 357 -8.59 1.33 -3.32
C SER A 357 -7.25 2.01 -3.65
N GLY A 358 -6.11 1.37 -3.33
CA GLY A 358 -4.76 1.93 -3.46
C GLY A 358 -4.43 2.97 -2.39
N GLY A 359 -5.24 4.01 -2.26
CA GLY A 359 -5.19 4.97 -1.16
C GLY A 359 -5.67 4.38 0.16
N GLY A 360 -4.95 4.66 1.24
CA GLY A 360 -5.28 4.25 2.60
C GLY A 360 -4.06 4.32 3.55
N PRO A 361 -4.25 4.08 4.85
CA PRO A 361 -3.20 4.22 5.86
C PRO A 361 -2.28 2.99 5.98
N LEU A 362 -2.49 1.94 5.17
CA LEU A 362 -1.71 0.70 5.22
C LEU A 362 -0.44 0.78 4.36
N LEU A 363 0.53 -0.10 4.65
CA LEU A 363 1.72 -0.25 3.81
C LEU A 363 1.33 -0.66 2.38
N ASN A 364 1.98 -0.02 1.41
CA ASN A 364 1.97 -0.49 0.03
C ASN A 364 3.02 -1.61 -0.15
N ASN A 365 2.84 -2.45 -1.18
CA ASN A 365 3.73 -3.59 -1.44
C ASN A 365 5.18 -3.18 -1.76
N TYR A 366 5.40 -1.96 -2.25
CA TYR A 366 6.73 -1.44 -2.58
C TYR A 366 7.51 -1.10 -1.31
N ALA A 367 6.94 -0.30 -0.40
CA ALA A 367 7.50 0.00 0.91
C ALA A 367 7.86 -1.26 1.72
N LEU A 368 6.98 -2.27 1.74
CA LEU A 368 7.29 -3.59 2.35
C LEU A 368 8.50 -4.28 1.70
N THR A 369 8.67 -4.14 0.38
CA THR A 369 9.82 -4.72 -0.34
C THR A 369 11.09 -3.97 0.01
N LEU A 370 11.03 -2.65 0.16
CA LEU A 370 12.17 -1.83 0.58
C LEU A 370 12.60 -2.15 2.02
N LEU A 371 11.66 -2.41 2.94
CA LEU A 371 11.99 -2.91 4.29
C LEU A 371 12.71 -4.27 4.25
N VAL A 372 12.28 -5.21 3.39
CA VAL A 372 13.00 -6.49 3.25
C VAL A 372 14.41 -6.25 2.69
N ILE A 373 14.57 -5.40 1.67
CA ILE A 373 15.90 -5.07 1.11
C ILE A 373 16.80 -4.41 2.16
N PHE A 374 16.30 -3.42 2.91
CA PHE A 374 17.08 -2.74 3.95
C PHE A 374 17.51 -3.68 5.09
N TYR A 375 16.63 -4.59 5.52
CA TYR A 375 17.00 -5.66 6.46
C TYR A 375 18.12 -6.56 5.89
N LEU A 376 18.05 -6.92 4.61
CA LEU A 376 19.08 -7.75 3.96
C LEU A 376 20.41 -7.01 3.74
N GLN A 377 20.39 -5.68 3.59
CA GLN A 377 21.58 -4.82 3.62
C GLN A 377 22.21 -4.76 5.03
N ASN A 378 21.40 -4.89 6.09
CA ASN A 378 21.81 -4.84 7.50
C ASN A 378 21.97 -6.23 8.15
N CYS A 379 22.06 -7.29 7.35
CA CYS A 379 22.47 -8.62 7.82
C CYS A 379 23.99 -8.66 8.05
N ASP A 380 24.46 -9.55 8.93
CA ASP A 380 25.88 -9.83 9.12
C ASP A 380 26.22 -11.28 8.71
N PRO A 381 27.06 -11.49 7.67
CA PRO A 381 27.47 -10.48 6.67
C PRO A 381 26.27 -10.07 5.79
N PRO A 382 26.36 -8.97 5.02
CA PRO A 382 25.24 -8.49 4.19
C PRO A 382 24.75 -9.50 3.15
N VAL A 383 23.42 -9.58 3.00
CA VAL A 383 22.75 -10.41 1.98
C VAL A 383 22.57 -9.64 0.67
N LEU A 384 22.39 -8.32 0.74
CA LEU A 384 22.33 -7.43 -0.43
C LEU A 384 23.29 -6.24 -0.27
N PRO A 385 23.86 -5.72 -1.38
CA PRO A 385 24.62 -4.46 -1.38
C PRO A 385 23.71 -3.24 -1.21
N THR A 386 24.31 -2.11 -0.85
CA THR A 386 23.66 -0.78 -0.86
C THR A 386 23.51 -0.25 -2.30
N VAL A 387 22.65 0.75 -2.55
CA VAL A 387 22.54 1.33 -3.91
C VAL A 387 23.83 2.04 -4.31
N ASP A 388 24.51 2.71 -3.37
CA ASP A 388 25.82 3.33 -3.67
C ASP A 388 26.90 2.28 -3.97
N GLN A 389 26.88 1.14 -3.29
CA GLN A 389 27.75 0.00 -3.64
C GLN A 389 27.44 -0.55 -5.03
N LEU A 390 26.17 -0.63 -5.42
CA LEU A 390 25.77 -1.01 -6.78
C LEU A 390 26.22 0.03 -7.81
N LYS A 391 26.09 1.34 -7.54
CA LYS A 391 26.62 2.39 -8.42
C LYS A 391 28.10 2.18 -8.71
N HIS A 392 28.90 1.86 -7.69
CA HIS A 392 30.33 1.56 -7.84
C HIS A 392 30.65 0.24 -8.58
N MET A 393 29.65 -0.55 -8.97
CA MET A 393 29.79 -1.76 -9.80
C MET A 393 29.34 -1.55 -11.25
N ALA A 394 28.74 -0.40 -11.58
CA ALA A 394 28.29 -0.06 -12.93
C ALA A 394 29.45 0.42 -13.82
N CYS A 395 29.33 0.26 -15.14
CA CYS A 395 30.24 0.88 -16.11
C CYS A 395 29.71 2.22 -16.63
N GLU A 396 30.54 2.97 -17.38
CA GLU A 396 30.22 4.32 -17.88
C GLU A 396 28.96 4.32 -18.78
N GLU A 397 28.73 3.24 -19.53
CA GLU A 397 27.54 3.06 -20.38
C GLU A 397 26.24 2.78 -19.59
N GLU A 398 26.32 2.63 -18.26
CA GLU A 398 25.18 2.37 -17.36
C GLU A 398 24.84 3.58 -16.47
N GLU A 399 25.55 4.71 -16.63
CA GLU A 399 25.20 5.98 -16.01
C GLU A 399 23.77 6.41 -16.40
N CYS A 400 22.97 6.76 -15.40
CA CYS A 400 21.54 6.97 -15.59
C CYS A 400 21.00 8.00 -14.60
N VAL A 401 20.96 9.27 -15.00
CA VAL A 401 20.29 10.34 -14.23
C VAL A 401 18.85 10.50 -14.74
N ILE A 402 17.88 10.57 -13.84
CA ILE A 402 16.45 10.75 -14.14
C ILE A 402 15.89 11.79 -13.18
N GLU A 403 15.40 12.93 -13.71
CA GLU A 403 14.84 14.02 -12.88
C GLU A 403 15.84 14.46 -11.79
N ASP A 404 17.09 14.71 -12.21
CA ASP A 404 18.26 15.02 -11.38
C ASP A 404 18.67 13.96 -10.33
N TRP A 405 17.92 12.86 -10.19
CA TRP A 405 18.28 11.70 -9.36
C TRP A 405 19.23 10.74 -10.10
N ASP A 406 20.41 10.54 -9.51
CA ASP A 406 21.35 9.52 -9.96
C ASP A 406 20.79 8.10 -9.69
N CYS A 407 20.40 7.45 -10.78
CA CYS A 407 19.85 6.10 -10.82
C CYS A 407 20.83 5.08 -11.40
N THR A 408 22.14 5.31 -11.30
CA THR A 408 23.19 4.45 -11.85
C THR A 408 23.33 3.14 -11.05
N PHE A 409 23.25 1.99 -11.75
CA PHE A 409 23.45 0.64 -11.22
C PHE A 409 23.52 -0.40 -12.36
N PRO A 410 24.17 -1.57 -12.16
CA PRO A 410 24.35 -2.60 -13.18
C PRO A 410 23.07 -3.16 -13.78
N THR A 411 23.08 -3.38 -15.09
CA THR A 411 21.94 -3.93 -15.84
C THR A 411 21.80 -5.44 -15.64
N GLN A 412 22.89 -6.14 -15.30
CA GLN A 412 22.94 -7.60 -15.19
C GLN A 412 23.44 -8.06 -13.82
N ALA A 413 22.75 -9.04 -13.24
CA ALA A 413 23.07 -9.58 -11.91
C ALA A 413 24.47 -10.22 -11.81
N ILE A 414 25.07 -10.64 -12.93
CA ILE A 414 26.44 -11.20 -12.96
C ILE A 414 27.53 -10.19 -12.56
N ALA A 415 27.25 -8.88 -12.64
CA ALA A 415 28.16 -7.84 -12.16
C ALA A 415 28.14 -7.69 -10.62
N VAL A 416 27.13 -8.24 -9.94
CA VAL A 416 26.98 -8.15 -8.48
C VAL A 416 27.62 -9.38 -7.82
N PRO A 417 28.63 -9.22 -6.95
CA PRO A 417 29.25 -10.35 -6.27
C PRO A 417 28.25 -11.11 -5.39
N ALA A 418 28.29 -12.45 -5.44
CA ALA A 418 27.43 -13.30 -4.63
C ALA A 418 27.63 -13.07 -3.12
N SER A 419 26.53 -13.06 -2.36
CA SER A 419 26.59 -12.80 -0.92
C SER A 419 27.40 -13.87 -0.18
N LYS A 420 28.18 -13.41 0.81
CA LYS A 420 28.91 -14.27 1.76
C LYS A 420 28.01 -14.79 2.90
N ASN A 421 26.75 -14.36 2.97
CA ASN A 421 25.82 -14.75 4.02
C ASN A 421 25.26 -16.14 3.76
N THR A 422 25.38 -17.05 4.72
CA THR A 422 24.94 -18.45 4.63
C THR A 422 23.63 -18.75 5.38
N GLN A 423 22.90 -17.73 5.84
CA GLN A 423 21.62 -17.90 6.57
C GLN A 423 20.52 -18.39 5.61
N ASP A 424 19.66 -19.28 6.10
CA ASP A 424 18.57 -19.85 5.32
C ASP A 424 17.30 -18.98 5.39
N LEU A 425 16.26 -19.38 4.64
CA LEU A 425 15.00 -18.63 4.58
C LEU A 425 14.29 -18.57 5.94
N CYS A 426 14.37 -19.65 6.74
CA CYS A 426 13.82 -19.72 8.09
C CYS A 426 14.50 -18.73 9.05
N GLY A 427 15.84 -18.67 9.00
CA GLY A 427 16.67 -17.75 9.78
C GLY A 427 16.50 -16.30 9.37
N LEU A 428 16.53 -15.99 8.07
CA LEU A 428 16.34 -14.63 7.56
C LEU A 428 14.92 -14.10 7.82
N LEU A 429 13.89 -14.95 7.73
CA LEU A 429 12.52 -14.55 8.07
C LEU A 429 12.37 -14.26 9.58
N ALA A 430 12.95 -15.09 10.44
CA ALA A 430 12.97 -14.84 11.88
C ALA A 430 13.80 -13.58 12.24
N GLY A 431 14.90 -13.36 11.51
CA GLY A 431 15.78 -12.19 11.63
C GLY A 431 15.07 -10.89 11.23
N PHE A 432 14.32 -10.87 10.13
CA PHE A 432 13.50 -9.73 9.70
C PHE A 432 12.55 -9.26 10.82
N PHE A 433 11.82 -10.19 11.45
CA PHE A 433 10.94 -9.86 12.58
C PHE A 433 11.73 -9.42 13.81
N SER A 434 12.86 -10.07 14.12
CA SER A 434 13.74 -9.69 15.24
C SER A 434 14.36 -8.29 15.08
N PHE A 435 14.67 -7.88 13.84
CA PHE A 435 15.17 -6.56 13.50
C PHE A 435 14.06 -5.51 13.71
N TYR A 436 12.94 -5.64 13.01
CA TYR A 436 11.87 -4.64 13.05
C TYR A 436 11.03 -4.64 14.34
N ALA A 437 11.09 -5.70 15.16
CA ALA A 437 10.55 -5.70 16.52
C ALA A 437 11.25 -4.68 17.45
N LYS A 438 12.48 -4.27 17.12
CA LYS A 438 13.37 -3.40 17.92
C LYS A 438 13.77 -2.10 17.22
N PHE A 439 13.31 -1.89 15.98
CA PHE A 439 13.71 -0.75 15.16
C PHE A 439 12.90 0.51 15.54
N GLU A 440 13.59 1.63 15.76
CA GLU A 440 12.99 2.90 16.16
C GLU A 440 12.54 3.72 14.93
N PHE A 441 11.33 3.45 14.45
CA PHE A 441 10.79 4.04 13.22
C PHE A 441 10.51 5.56 13.30
N THR A 442 10.09 6.07 14.46
CA THR A 442 9.64 7.46 14.61
C THR A 442 10.78 8.47 14.47
N THR A 443 11.96 8.11 14.96
CA THR A 443 13.16 8.97 15.02
C THR A 443 14.19 8.65 13.94
N SER A 444 13.89 7.73 13.03
CA SER A 444 14.81 7.27 11.97
C SER A 444 14.24 7.50 10.57
N VAL A 445 15.13 7.85 9.65
CA VAL A 445 14.93 7.86 8.19
C VAL A 445 15.74 6.72 7.60
N ILE A 446 15.05 5.72 7.05
CA ILE A 446 15.66 4.54 6.41
C ILE A 446 16.12 4.92 4.99
N SER A 447 17.41 4.77 4.72
CA SER A 447 18.00 4.94 3.39
C SER A 447 18.55 3.61 2.86
N LEU A 448 17.94 3.08 1.80
CA LEU A 448 18.48 1.91 1.07
C LEU A 448 19.75 2.27 0.28
N ARG A 449 19.94 3.56 0.01
CA ARG A 449 21.06 4.07 -0.80
C ARG A 449 22.40 3.87 -0.10
N THR A 450 22.49 4.35 1.14
CA THR A 450 23.63 4.11 2.04
C THR A 450 23.53 2.82 2.83
N GLY A 451 22.36 2.16 2.83
CA GLY A 451 22.05 1.00 3.67
C GLY A 451 21.93 1.32 5.16
N GLN A 452 21.81 2.60 5.53
CA GLN A 452 21.81 3.08 6.92
C GLN A 452 20.50 3.77 7.32
N SER A 453 20.21 3.79 8.63
CA SER A 453 19.17 4.62 9.23
C SER A 453 19.77 5.91 9.80
N VAL A 454 19.34 7.07 9.29
CA VAL A 454 19.79 8.39 9.75
C VAL A 454 18.79 8.95 10.76
N PRO A 455 19.19 9.53 11.90
CA PRO A 455 18.26 10.19 12.81
C PRO A 455 17.52 11.35 12.12
N THR A 456 16.21 11.46 12.33
CA THR A 456 15.35 12.44 11.64
C THR A 456 15.85 13.88 11.80
N GLU A 457 16.32 14.27 12.98
CA GLU A 457 16.90 15.60 13.24
C GLU A 457 18.17 15.85 12.42
N THR A 458 19.05 14.85 12.30
CA THR A 458 20.29 14.95 11.52
C THR A 458 20.01 14.96 10.03
N PHE A 459 18.96 14.25 9.59
CA PHE A 459 18.51 14.25 8.20
C PHE A 459 17.95 15.62 7.80
N LEU A 460 17.08 16.22 8.63
CA LEU A 460 16.49 17.53 8.37
C LEU A 460 17.56 18.63 8.35
N LYS A 461 18.45 18.71 9.35
CA LYS A 461 19.55 19.69 9.38
C LYS A 461 20.41 19.66 8.12
N LYS A 462 20.76 18.46 7.62
CA LYS A 462 21.51 18.31 6.37
C LYS A 462 20.75 18.74 5.12
N ALA A 463 19.42 18.60 5.12
CA ALA A 463 18.59 19.13 4.04
C ALA A 463 18.55 20.67 4.09
N ASP A 464 18.38 21.25 5.29
CA ASP A 464 18.36 22.71 5.50
C ASP A 464 19.72 23.35 5.17
N GLU A 465 20.83 22.67 5.48
CA GLU A 465 22.21 23.06 5.11
C GLU A 465 22.38 23.03 3.57
N ALA A 466 22.01 21.92 2.90
CA ALA A 466 22.13 21.80 1.45
C ALA A 466 21.24 22.81 0.68
N MET A 467 20.05 23.14 1.22
CA MET A 467 19.15 24.15 0.66
C MET A 467 19.71 25.58 0.75
N GLN A 468 20.71 25.83 1.60
CA GLN A 468 21.37 27.14 1.72
C GLN A 468 22.59 27.26 0.79
N GLU A 469 23.28 26.15 0.47
CA GLU A 469 24.43 26.15 -0.43
C GLU A 469 24.01 26.19 -1.91
N ASP A 470 23.06 25.34 -2.35
CA ASP A 470 22.62 25.32 -3.75
C ASP A 470 21.44 26.26 -4.04
N SER A 471 21.74 27.55 -4.00
CA SER A 471 20.85 28.63 -4.47
C SER A 471 20.80 28.78 -6.01
N THR A 472 21.26 27.76 -6.77
CA THR A 472 21.48 27.87 -8.23
C THR A 472 20.74 26.85 -9.09
N SER A 473 20.34 25.68 -8.56
CA SER A 473 19.54 24.71 -9.29
C SER A 473 18.08 25.18 -9.50
N LYS A 474 17.55 24.98 -10.72
CA LYS A 474 16.21 25.46 -11.10
C LYS A 474 15.06 24.51 -10.74
N HIS A 475 15.37 23.38 -10.08
CA HIS A 475 14.42 22.30 -9.76
C HIS A 475 14.54 21.88 -8.29
N HIS A 476 14.14 22.78 -7.38
CA HIS A 476 14.08 22.47 -5.95
C HIS A 476 12.99 21.42 -5.65
N HIS A 477 13.39 20.15 -5.53
CA HIS A 477 12.54 19.11 -4.99
C HIS A 477 12.34 19.32 -3.48
N GLY A 478 11.09 19.59 -3.07
CA GLY A 478 10.76 19.72 -1.65
C GLY A 478 11.08 18.45 -0.85
N GLY A 479 11.59 18.62 0.38
CA GLY A 479 12.05 17.51 1.23
C GLY A 479 10.98 16.46 1.54
N PRO A 480 11.38 15.22 1.86
CA PRO A 480 10.47 14.10 2.00
C PRO A 480 9.49 14.30 3.16
N LYS A 481 8.21 13.98 2.92
CA LYS A 481 7.16 14.02 3.94
C LYS A 481 7.46 13.02 5.06
N ILE A 482 8.03 13.52 6.15
CA ILE A 482 8.27 12.77 7.40
C ILE A 482 6.93 12.37 8.04
N GLY A 483 6.93 11.23 8.73
CA GLY A 483 5.79 10.66 9.43
C GLY A 483 6.19 9.53 10.40
N PRO A 484 5.23 8.68 10.81
CA PRO A 484 5.44 7.64 11.83
C PRO A 484 6.38 6.49 11.42
N MET A 485 6.76 6.44 10.14
CA MET A 485 7.74 5.53 9.57
C MET A 485 8.27 6.20 8.29
N ASN A 486 9.58 6.27 8.15
CA ASN A 486 10.24 7.02 7.09
C ASN A 486 11.15 6.09 6.30
N ILE A 487 10.77 5.79 5.07
CA ILE A 487 11.52 4.95 4.14
C ILE A 487 11.71 5.77 2.88
N LEU A 488 12.95 6.16 2.59
CA LEU A 488 13.25 6.83 1.33
C LEU A 488 13.18 5.83 0.18
N ASP A 489 12.74 6.31 -0.98
CA ASP A 489 12.98 5.62 -2.23
C ASP A 489 14.50 5.46 -2.46
N PRO A 490 14.98 4.35 -3.05
CA PRO A 490 16.42 4.19 -3.35
C PRO A 490 16.98 5.29 -4.26
N PHE A 491 16.14 5.91 -5.10
CA PHE A 491 16.57 6.90 -6.09
C PHE A 491 15.98 8.28 -5.81
N GLU A 492 14.66 8.39 -5.69
CA GLU A 492 13.97 9.65 -5.42
C GLU A 492 14.05 10.01 -3.92
N LEU A 493 15.15 10.61 -3.45
CA LEU A 493 15.37 10.82 -2.00
C LEU A 493 14.40 11.85 -1.37
N SER A 494 13.70 12.64 -2.19
CA SER A 494 12.56 13.48 -1.79
C SER A 494 11.27 12.68 -1.54
N HIS A 495 11.24 11.37 -1.79
CA HIS A 495 10.06 10.54 -1.60
C HIS A 495 10.18 9.56 -0.41
N ASN A 496 9.42 9.86 0.65
CA ASN A 496 9.08 8.84 1.65
C ASN A 496 7.99 7.89 1.10
N VAL A 497 8.36 6.67 0.70
CA VAL A 497 7.43 5.64 0.17
C VAL A 497 6.41 5.15 1.21
N ALA A 498 6.62 5.51 2.48
CA ALA A 498 5.75 5.22 3.62
C ALA A 498 4.95 6.46 4.11
N GLY A 499 5.05 7.61 3.43
CA GLY A 499 4.42 8.87 3.83
C GLY A 499 2.88 8.90 3.83
N ASN A 500 2.22 7.79 3.47
CA ASN A 500 0.78 7.57 3.58
C ASN A 500 0.35 6.94 4.92
N LEU A 501 1.30 6.42 5.72
CA LEU A 501 1.01 5.73 6.98
C LEU A 501 0.49 6.67 8.07
N ASN A 502 -0.26 6.09 9.00
CA ASN A 502 -0.58 6.71 10.29
C ASN A 502 0.05 5.91 11.45
N ASP A 503 0.06 6.53 12.64
CA ASP A 503 0.73 5.98 13.82
C ASP A 503 0.13 4.64 14.26
N ARG A 504 -1.19 4.44 14.08
CA ARG A 504 -1.87 3.17 14.39
C ARG A 504 -1.28 2.04 13.53
N THR A 505 -1.07 2.28 12.23
CA THR A 505 -0.49 1.26 11.33
C THR A 505 0.99 1.01 11.63
N ALA A 506 1.78 2.07 11.86
CA ALA A 506 3.20 1.92 12.20
C ALA A 506 3.40 1.14 13.52
N ARG A 507 2.64 1.48 14.57
CA ARG A 507 2.62 0.71 15.84
C ARG A 507 2.12 -0.71 15.65
N SER A 508 1.10 -0.94 14.82
CA SER A 508 0.60 -2.29 14.51
C SER A 508 1.66 -3.14 13.81
N PHE A 509 2.39 -2.59 12.83
CA PHE A 509 3.48 -3.29 12.16
C PHE A 509 4.58 -3.72 13.14
N GLN A 510 5.01 -2.81 14.04
CA GLN A 510 6.03 -3.11 15.05
C GLN A 510 5.53 -4.17 16.06
N LYS A 511 4.27 -4.08 16.51
CA LYS A 511 3.62 -5.07 17.39
C LYS A 511 3.54 -6.46 16.75
N GLU A 512 3.13 -6.55 15.48
CA GLU A 512 3.07 -7.81 14.76
C GLU A 512 4.46 -8.39 14.51
N CYS A 513 5.49 -7.57 14.27
CA CYS A 513 6.88 -8.03 14.25
C CYS A 513 7.31 -8.61 15.60
N GLN A 514 6.91 -8.00 16.73
CA GLN A 514 7.22 -8.49 18.08
C GLN A 514 6.53 -9.83 18.39
N GLU A 515 5.26 -10.03 18.02
CA GLU A 515 4.59 -11.33 18.22
C GLU A 515 5.11 -12.39 17.22
N ALA A 516 5.46 -12.00 15.98
CA ALA A 516 6.10 -12.88 15.01
C ALA A 516 7.50 -13.32 15.46
N GLU A 517 8.33 -12.42 16.01
CA GLU A 517 9.64 -12.74 16.59
C GLU A 517 9.50 -13.79 17.71
N LYS A 518 8.57 -13.56 18.65
CA LYS A 518 8.28 -14.50 19.76
C LYS A 518 7.83 -15.87 19.22
N TYR A 519 7.01 -15.89 18.18
CA TYR A 519 6.59 -17.12 17.53
C TYR A 519 7.74 -17.84 16.81
N CYS A 520 8.64 -17.13 16.14
CA CYS A 520 9.80 -17.72 15.43
C CYS A 520 10.81 -18.38 16.39
N ARG A 521 10.87 -17.96 17.66
CA ARG A 521 11.64 -18.66 18.70
C ARG A 521 11.00 -19.97 19.19
N SER A 522 9.76 -20.27 18.81
CA SER A 522 9.04 -21.44 19.31
C SER A 522 9.32 -22.72 18.50
N LEU A 523 9.27 -23.87 19.18
CA LEU A 523 9.30 -25.18 18.52
C LEU A 523 8.16 -25.37 17.52
N GLN A 524 7.02 -24.68 17.68
CA GLN A 524 5.91 -24.73 16.73
C GLN A 524 6.22 -24.01 15.41
N TYR A 525 7.14 -23.05 15.39
CA TYR A 525 7.70 -22.51 14.13
C TYR A 525 8.77 -23.45 13.56
N GLN A 526 9.71 -23.86 14.40
CA GLN A 526 10.94 -24.53 13.97
C GLN A 526 10.76 -26.01 13.57
N SER A 527 9.74 -26.70 14.10
CA SER A 527 9.57 -28.15 13.95
C SER A 527 8.16 -28.58 13.53
N LYS A 528 8.10 -29.61 12.68
CA LYS A 528 6.85 -30.17 12.16
C LYS A 528 5.99 -30.79 13.27
N SER A 529 4.70 -30.46 13.28
CA SER A 529 3.77 -31.07 14.24
C SER A 529 3.55 -32.56 13.95
N SER A 530 3.96 -33.42 14.88
CA SER A 530 3.63 -34.85 14.89
C SER A 530 2.14 -35.13 15.17
N LYS A 531 1.36 -34.13 15.57
CA LYS A 531 -0.08 -34.21 15.88
C LYS A 531 -0.95 -33.46 14.88
N GLY A 532 -0.45 -33.23 13.65
CA GLY A 532 -1.20 -32.60 12.56
C GLY A 532 -1.61 -31.13 12.77
N LYS A 533 -1.07 -30.45 13.80
CA LYS A 533 -1.41 -29.04 14.08
C LYS A 533 -0.67 -28.09 13.13
N SER A 534 -1.31 -26.96 12.83
CA SER A 534 -0.70 -25.83 12.11
C SER A 534 0.61 -25.40 12.76
N TRP A 535 1.66 -25.30 11.94
CA TRP A 535 3.05 -25.08 12.38
C TRP A 535 3.82 -24.28 11.32
N GLY A 536 5.00 -23.78 11.68
CA GLY A 536 5.85 -23.02 10.77
C GLY A 536 5.13 -21.80 10.20
N LEU A 537 5.27 -21.61 8.89
CA LEU A 537 4.66 -20.55 8.10
C LEU A 537 3.12 -20.53 8.20
N VAL A 538 2.47 -21.70 8.30
CA VAL A 538 1.01 -21.80 8.34
C VAL A 538 0.42 -21.06 9.54
N ARG A 539 1.09 -21.16 10.69
CA ARG A 539 0.66 -20.52 11.95
C ARG A 539 1.03 -19.04 12.02
N LEU A 540 2.14 -18.63 11.37
CA LEU A 540 2.57 -17.24 11.23
C LEU A 540 1.55 -16.42 10.40
N LEU A 541 1.08 -17.01 9.29
CA LEU A 541 0.11 -16.41 8.36
C LEU A 541 -1.36 -16.51 8.82
N THR A 542 -1.64 -17.15 9.96
CA THR A 542 -3.01 -17.23 10.49
C THR A 542 -3.52 -15.84 10.93
N PRO A 543 -4.73 -15.41 10.51
CA PRO A 543 -5.41 -14.25 11.08
C PRO A 543 -5.64 -14.38 12.59
N HIS A 544 -5.85 -13.25 13.29
CA HIS A 544 -6.12 -13.28 14.73
C HIS A 544 -7.45 -13.98 15.10
N GLY A 545 -8.44 -14.00 14.20
CA GLY A 545 -9.77 -14.58 14.46
C GLY A 545 -9.83 -16.11 14.61
N GLU A 546 -8.88 -16.88 14.07
CA GLU A 546 -8.81 -18.34 14.28
C GLU A 546 -8.10 -18.71 15.60
N VAL A 547 -7.70 -17.72 16.41
CA VAL A 547 -6.96 -17.93 17.66
C VAL A 547 -7.87 -17.68 18.86
N GLN A 548 -8.17 -18.71 19.65
CA GLN A 548 -8.66 -18.54 21.02
C GLN A 548 -7.54 -17.97 21.91
N GLN A 549 -7.27 -16.68 21.76
CA GLN A 549 -6.31 -15.94 22.57
C GLN A 549 -7.06 -15.17 23.66
N ALA A 550 -7.16 -15.79 24.84
CA ALA A 550 -7.58 -15.10 26.06
C ALA A 550 -6.51 -14.06 26.46
N ARG A 551 -6.59 -12.88 25.86
CA ARG A 551 -5.86 -11.66 26.24
C ARG A 551 -6.82 -10.49 26.14
N ALA A 552 -7.04 -9.79 27.25
CA ALA A 552 -7.76 -8.52 27.24
C ALA A 552 -7.03 -7.52 26.34
N GLU A 553 -7.78 -6.75 25.55
CA GLU A 553 -7.19 -5.66 24.78
C GLU A 553 -6.65 -4.59 25.74
N LEU A 554 -5.38 -4.20 25.53
CA LEU A 554 -4.72 -3.18 26.34
C LEU A 554 -4.99 -1.81 25.72
N PHE A 555 -6.10 -1.20 26.12
CA PHE A 555 -6.50 0.15 25.73
C PHE A 555 -5.51 1.18 26.26
N THR A 556 -4.57 1.62 25.42
CA THR A 556 -3.52 2.57 25.83
C THR A 556 -3.28 3.68 24.82
N ILE A 557 -3.18 4.92 25.29
CA ILE A 557 -2.80 6.10 24.52
C ILE A 557 -1.48 6.63 25.09
N SER A 558 -0.52 6.97 24.24
CA SER A 558 0.75 7.59 24.65
C SER A 558 0.80 9.04 24.18
N ILE A 559 1.09 9.96 25.10
CA ILE A 559 1.36 11.37 24.81
C ILE A 559 2.87 11.58 24.98
N PRO A 560 3.64 11.73 23.89
CA PRO A 560 5.08 11.96 23.97
C PRO A 560 5.39 13.36 24.52
N PHE A 561 6.53 13.51 25.17
CA PHE A 561 7.12 14.81 25.43
C PHE A 561 7.54 15.49 24.10
N LYS A 562 7.39 16.82 24.04
CA LYS A 562 7.92 17.68 22.96
C LYS A 562 8.56 18.91 23.59
N SER A 563 9.83 19.16 23.31
CA SER A 563 10.57 20.29 23.92
C SER A 563 10.18 21.66 23.37
N ASP A 564 9.51 21.67 22.21
CA ASP A 564 9.10 22.87 21.48
C ASP A 564 7.85 23.52 22.13
N VAL A 565 7.00 22.70 22.77
CA VAL A 565 5.72 23.08 23.40
C VAL A 565 5.93 23.66 24.82
N LEU A 566 7.06 24.35 25.03
CA LEU A 566 7.48 24.92 26.30
C LEU A 566 7.91 26.39 26.12
N PRO A 567 7.67 27.27 27.11
CA PRO A 567 8.29 28.60 27.14
C PRO A 567 9.82 28.51 27.28
N GLU A 568 10.50 29.52 26.77
CA GLU A 568 11.96 29.65 26.73
C GLU A 568 12.61 29.47 28.11
N ASP A 569 12.00 30.06 29.15
CA ASP A 569 12.49 30.01 30.53
C ASP A 569 12.56 28.58 31.08
N LEU A 570 11.63 27.71 30.66
CA LEU A 570 11.61 26.30 31.06
C LEU A 570 12.56 25.44 30.23
N ARG A 571 12.86 25.81 28.97
CA ARG A 571 13.99 25.23 28.22
C ARG A 571 15.32 25.53 28.92
N ASN A 572 15.49 26.76 29.41
CA ASN A 572 16.69 27.14 30.17
C ASN A 572 16.84 26.38 31.50
N GLN A 573 15.74 26.08 32.21
CA GLN A 573 15.76 25.26 33.43
C GLN A 573 15.98 23.75 33.19
N GLN A 574 15.75 23.26 31.96
CA GLN A 574 15.83 21.85 31.58
C GLN A 574 17.22 21.21 31.84
N HIS A 575 18.28 22.04 31.85
CA HIS A 575 19.65 21.63 32.17
C HIS A 575 19.90 21.34 33.66
N ILE A 576 19.07 21.83 34.58
CA ILE A 576 19.37 21.85 36.02
C ILE A 576 18.70 20.67 36.77
N ALA A 577 17.54 20.19 36.34
CA ALA A 577 16.75 19.20 37.11
C ALA A 577 15.97 18.19 36.25
N LYS A 578 16.67 17.31 35.51
CA LYS A 578 16.05 16.35 34.57
C LYS A 578 14.93 15.47 35.17
N GLU A 579 15.10 14.91 36.38
CA GLU A 579 14.06 14.06 36.99
C GLU A 579 12.83 14.88 37.45
N ALA A 580 13.04 16.02 38.12
CA ALA A 580 11.94 16.86 38.62
C ALA A 580 11.08 17.42 37.47
N PHE A 581 11.72 17.82 36.37
CA PHE A 581 11.02 18.33 35.18
C PHE A 581 10.06 17.28 34.57
N SER A 582 10.46 15.99 34.55
CA SER A 582 9.60 14.90 34.04
C SER A 582 8.28 14.77 34.81
N LEU A 583 8.31 15.01 36.12
CA LEU A 583 7.13 14.97 36.99
C LEU A 583 6.23 16.19 36.77
N LEU A 584 6.83 17.38 36.61
CA LEU A 584 6.09 18.61 36.31
C LEU A 584 5.36 18.54 34.95
N TRP A 585 6.02 17.99 33.92
CA TRP A 585 5.38 17.73 32.62
C TRP A 585 4.21 16.76 32.75
N PHE A 586 4.40 15.63 33.44
CA PHE A 586 3.36 14.65 33.70
C PHE A 586 2.15 15.25 34.45
N GLN A 587 2.39 16.05 35.49
CA GLN A 587 1.32 16.77 36.21
C GLN A 587 0.55 17.74 35.29
N ARG A 588 1.25 18.52 34.44
CA ARG A 588 0.62 19.41 33.46
C ARG A 588 -0.23 18.65 32.44
N VAL A 589 0.30 17.55 31.88
CA VAL A 589 -0.44 16.69 30.94
C VAL A 589 -1.68 16.09 31.61
N CYS A 590 -1.56 15.60 32.85
CA CYS A 590 -2.70 15.07 33.62
C CYS A 590 -3.78 16.13 33.86
N ALA A 591 -3.43 17.34 34.31
CA ALA A 591 -4.39 18.42 34.54
C ALA A 591 -5.09 18.89 33.24
N VAL A 592 -4.38 18.85 32.10
CA VAL A 592 -4.99 19.12 30.78
C VAL A 592 -5.94 18.00 30.36
N ILE A 593 -5.57 16.73 30.56
CA ILE A 593 -6.46 15.58 30.27
C ILE A 593 -7.74 15.65 31.10
N GLU A 594 -7.63 15.90 32.41
CA GLU A 594 -8.77 16.06 33.31
C GLU A 594 -9.72 17.17 32.82
N SER A 595 -9.16 18.32 32.44
CA SER A 595 -9.92 19.43 31.86
C SER A 595 -10.57 19.09 30.51
N ILE A 596 -9.94 18.25 29.68
CA ILE A 596 -10.55 17.76 28.43
C ILE A 596 -11.76 16.88 28.72
N PHE A 597 -11.65 15.94 29.66
CA PHE A 597 -12.76 15.05 30.04
C PHE A 597 -13.91 15.85 30.66
N GLN A 598 -13.65 16.72 31.65
CA GLN A 598 -14.68 17.55 32.30
C GLN A 598 -15.28 18.61 31.37
N ASN A 599 -14.45 19.47 30.79
CA ASN A 599 -14.94 20.70 30.15
C ASN A 599 -15.30 20.50 28.68
N VAL A 600 -14.49 19.74 27.93
CA VAL A 600 -14.63 19.58 26.48
C VAL A 600 -15.50 18.36 26.11
N LEU A 601 -15.42 17.25 26.85
CA LEU A 601 -16.19 16.03 26.59
C LEU A 601 -17.42 15.84 27.50
N LYS A 602 -17.55 16.64 28.57
CA LYS A 602 -18.62 16.58 29.58
C LYS A 602 -18.72 15.24 30.33
N CYS A 603 -17.60 14.55 30.48
CA CYS A 603 -17.49 13.36 31.33
C CYS A 603 -17.53 13.77 32.81
N GLN A 604 -18.22 12.98 33.63
CA GLN A 604 -18.34 13.20 35.07
C GLN A 604 -17.25 12.40 35.80
N LEU A 605 -16.58 13.01 36.78
CA LEU A 605 -15.58 12.35 37.62
C LEU A 605 -16.29 11.76 38.85
N VAL A 606 -16.23 10.44 39.01
CA VAL A 606 -16.95 9.72 40.09
C VAL A 606 -16.17 9.75 41.42
N SER A 607 -14.85 9.94 41.36
CA SER A 607 -13.99 10.12 42.53
C SER A 607 -12.69 10.86 42.18
N ALA A 608 -12.38 11.94 42.89
CA ALA A 608 -11.09 12.62 42.85
C ALA A 608 -10.10 11.98 43.85
N PRO A 609 -8.77 12.06 43.64
CA PRO A 609 -7.79 11.54 44.59
C PRO A 609 -7.61 12.49 45.78
N GLU A 610 -7.93 12.00 46.99
CA GLU A 610 -7.56 12.69 48.23
C GLU A 610 -6.02 12.69 48.40
N VAL A 611 -5.47 13.84 48.75
CA VAL A 611 -4.05 13.99 49.11
C VAL A 611 -3.93 13.85 50.62
N PHE A 612 -3.51 12.68 51.09
CA PHE A 612 -3.06 12.52 52.47
C PHE A 612 -1.68 13.17 52.60
N ASP A 613 -1.64 14.29 53.30
CA ASP A 613 -0.39 14.87 53.79
C ASP A 613 0.23 13.96 54.87
N ALA A 614 1.55 13.94 54.98
CA ALA A 614 2.28 12.90 55.69
C ALA A 614 3.48 13.48 56.47
N GLY A 615 3.19 14.19 57.56
CA GLY A 615 4.21 14.56 58.53
C GLY A 615 3.77 15.54 59.60
N GLU A 616 3.41 15.03 60.78
CA GLU A 616 3.94 15.55 62.04
C GLU A 616 3.86 14.44 63.11
N ASP A 617 4.99 14.16 63.76
CA ASP A 617 5.10 13.14 64.81
C ASP A 617 4.62 13.67 66.16
N MET A 618 3.92 12.84 66.94
CA MET A 618 3.98 12.96 68.40
C MET A 618 3.81 11.62 69.11
N ASP A 619 4.89 11.18 69.79
CA ASP A 619 4.83 10.13 70.81
C ASP A 619 3.92 10.55 71.98
N SER A 620 3.08 9.64 72.50
CA SER A 620 3.24 9.15 73.89
C SER A 620 2.14 8.19 74.40
N GLN A 621 2.58 7.27 75.27
CA GLN A 621 1.86 6.64 76.41
C GLN A 621 0.69 5.65 76.19
N ASN A 622 1.04 4.37 76.41
CA ASN A 622 0.49 3.43 77.41
C ASN A 622 -0.98 2.95 77.41
N SER A 623 -1.11 1.65 77.75
CA SER A 623 -2.24 0.96 78.43
C SER A 623 -3.55 0.78 77.65
N SER A 624 -4.38 -0.26 77.89
CA SER A 624 -4.19 -1.61 78.49
C SER A 624 -5.51 -2.41 78.40
N LEU A 625 -5.47 -3.74 78.58
CA LEU A 625 -6.62 -4.66 78.78
C LEU A 625 -7.46 -4.88 77.49
N ASP A 626 -7.79 -6.12 77.12
CA ASP A 626 -8.90 -6.99 77.56
C ASP A 626 -10.29 -6.33 77.34
N ASP A 627 -11.31 -6.98 76.78
CA ASP A 627 -11.71 -8.39 76.93
C ASP A 627 -12.52 -8.96 75.71
N SER A 628 -13.01 -10.19 75.85
CA SER A 628 -14.02 -10.98 75.12
C SER A 628 -15.02 -10.30 74.13
N GLY A 629 -15.56 -11.02 73.13
CA GLY A 629 -15.29 -12.40 72.67
C GLY A 629 -16.52 -13.14 72.12
N PHE A 630 -16.27 -14.22 71.34
CA PHE A 630 -17.25 -15.26 70.92
C PHE A 630 -18.38 -14.80 69.93
N SER A 631 -19.04 -15.66 69.13
CA SER A 631 -19.02 -17.14 69.02
C SER A 631 -19.55 -17.66 67.67
N VAL A 632 -18.95 -18.75 67.12
CA VAL A 632 -19.63 -19.92 66.45
C VAL A 632 -20.37 -19.64 65.10
N ASP A 633 -20.56 -20.54 64.11
CA ASP A 633 -20.34 -22.00 63.87
C ASP A 633 -19.49 -22.16 62.56
N SER A 634 -18.58 -23.14 62.36
CA SER A 634 -18.76 -24.59 62.08
C SER A 634 -19.32 -24.94 60.69
N SER A 635 -18.92 -26.03 59.99
CA SER A 635 -17.78 -26.99 60.14
C SER A 635 -17.67 -27.87 58.87
N LEU A 636 -17.07 -29.07 58.95
CA LEU A 636 -16.79 -30.07 57.89
C LEU A 636 -15.62 -29.67 56.96
N GLU A 637 -14.37 -30.10 57.16
CA GLU A 637 -13.79 -31.47 57.26
C GLU A 637 -13.85 -32.30 55.98
N PHE A 638 -12.69 -32.61 55.38
CA PHE A 638 -11.93 -33.84 55.68
C PHE A 638 -10.51 -33.79 55.09
N GLY A 639 -9.52 -34.34 55.80
CA GLY A 639 -8.14 -34.59 55.32
C GLY A 639 -7.82 -36.09 55.35
N PRO A 640 -6.55 -36.53 55.52
CA PRO A 640 -5.29 -35.79 55.67
C PRO A 640 -4.36 -36.08 54.44
N ASN A 641 -3.06 -36.42 54.43
CA ASN A 641 -2.04 -36.71 55.46
C ASN A 641 -0.58 -36.67 54.91
N ILE A 642 0.38 -36.69 55.86
CA ILE A 642 1.83 -36.97 55.77
C ILE A 642 2.65 -35.84 55.11
N GLY A 643 3.60 -35.16 55.78
CA GLY A 643 4.75 -35.65 56.55
C GLY A 643 6.01 -35.50 55.68
N VAL A 644 7.19 -35.02 56.11
CA VAL A 644 7.79 -34.87 57.45
C VAL A 644 8.72 -33.63 57.50
N LYS A 645 8.90 -33.01 58.69
CA LYS A 645 10.00 -32.07 59.01
C LYS A 645 10.89 -32.64 60.12
N ARG A 646 12.20 -32.37 60.13
CA ARG A 646 13.03 -32.23 61.35
C ARG A 646 14.18 -31.22 61.18
N PRO A 647 14.73 -30.63 62.28
CA PRO A 647 15.24 -29.25 62.23
C PRO A 647 16.50 -28.94 63.09
N LEU A 648 16.77 -27.63 63.30
CA LEU A 648 17.47 -26.97 64.43
C LEU A 648 19.00 -26.86 64.47
N SER A 649 19.42 -25.68 64.97
CA SER A 649 20.64 -25.26 65.68
C SER A 649 21.23 -23.99 65.05
N SER A 650 21.26 -22.76 65.61
CA SER A 650 21.40 -22.22 66.98
C SER A 650 22.85 -22.15 67.52
N GLY A 651 23.38 -20.94 67.65
CA GLY A 651 24.66 -20.62 68.29
C GLY A 651 24.86 -19.09 68.37
N SER A 652 25.39 -18.60 69.47
CA SER A 652 25.65 -17.17 69.76
C SER A 652 27.14 -16.83 69.67
N ASP A 653 27.47 -15.54 69.51
CA ASP A 653 28.21 -14.76 70.51
C ASP A 653 28.45 -13.31 70.06
N ASP A 654 29.03 -12.49 70.95
CA ASP A 654 28.87 -11.03 71.00
C ASP A 654 29.99 -10.19 70.36
N SER A 655 29.58 -8.98 69.93
CA SER A 655 30.36 -7.73 69.88
C SER A 655 31.59 -7.61 68.96
N VAL A 656 31.55 -6.61 68.06
CA VAL A 656 32.37 -5.37 68.07
C VAL A 656 32.14 -4.61 66.76
N SER A 657 32.02 -3.28 66.84
CA SER A 657 31.89 -2.37 65.68
C SER A 657 33.15 -1.53 65.55
N PRO A 658 33.58 -1.16 64.33
CA PRO A 658 33.36 0.23 63.95
C PRO A 658 32.99 0.50 62.47
N HIS A 659 32.22 1.58 62.30
CA HIS A 659 32.07 2.48 61.13
C HIS A 659 32.33 1.97 59.70
N GLY A 660 31.25 1.94 58.88
CA GLY A 660 31.35 1.81 57.42
C GLY A 660 30.03 2.01 56.66
N LYS A 661 29.44 3.22 56.67
CA LYS A 661 28.15 3.48 56.00
C LYS A 661 28.25 3.34 54.47
N LYS A 662 27.58 2.33 53.90
CA LYS A 662 27.06 2.34 52.52
C LYS A 662 25.61 1.86 52.51
N PRO A 663 24.61 2.77 52.39
CA PRO A 663 23.23 2.37 52.22
C PRO A 663 23.05 1.57 50.93
N ARG A 664 22.28 0.48 50.99
CA ARG A 664 21.79 -0.19 49.78
C ARG A 664 20.84 0.75 49.04
N LEU A 665 20.97 0.85 47.72
CA LEU A 665 19.99 1.53 46.87
C LEU A 665 18.59 0.97 47.13
N SER A 666 17.67 1.85 47.51
CA SER A 666 16.25 1.54 47.63
C SER A 666 15.66 1.21 46.26
N LYS A 667 14.57 0.42 46.23
CA LYS A 667 13.82 0.18 44.99
C LYS A 667 13.26 1.52 44.49
N ARG A 668 13.67 1.95 43.29
CA ARG A 668 13.05 3.09 42.58
C ARG A 668 11.55 2.84 42.47
N GLY A 669 10.75 3.62 43.20
CA GLY A 669 9.30 3.62 43.05
C GLY A 669 8.90 4.23 41.70
N ARG A 670 7.87 3.67 41.05
CA ARG A 670 7.19 4.38 39.96
C ARG A 670 6.16 5.32 40.58
N THR A 671 6.23 6.61 40.26
CA THR A 671 5.15 7.57 40.52
C THR A 671 3.94 7.21 39.64
N THR A 672 2.99 6.50 40.24
CA THR A 672 1.66 6.25 39.67
C THR A 672 0.64 7.06 40.44
N LEU A 673 -0.09 7.94 39.74
CA LEU A 673 -1.28 8.57 40.33
C LEU A 673 -2.37 7.50 40.54
N SER A 674 -3.26 7.79 41.51
CA SER A 674 -4.51 7.06 41.66
C SER A 674 -5.31 7.11 40.35
N PRO A 675 -5.95 6.00 39.93
CA PRO A 675 -6.72 5.97 38.70
C PRO A 675 -7.99 6.80 38.83
N TRP A 676 -8.28 7.65 37.84
CA TRP A 676 -9.56 8.34 37.76
C TRP A 676 -10.67 7.38 37.32
N LEU A 677 -11.88 7.60 37.85
CA LEU A 677 -13.10 6.90 37.46
C LEU A 677 -14.04 7.90 36.77
N TRP A 678 -14.33 7.65 35.50
CA TRP A 678 -15.10 8.56 34.65
C TRP A 678 -16.42 7.92 34.21
N GLU A 679 -17.47 8.74 34.22
CA GLU A 679 -18.78 8.46 33.63
C GLU A 679 -18.98 9.28 32.36
N GLN A 680 -19.54 8.65 31.32
CA GLN A 680 -19.99 9.35 30.12
C GLN A 680 -21.42 8.97 29.77
N ARG A 681 -22.31 9.98 29.72
CA ARG A 681 -23.76 9.82 29.56
C ARG A 681 -24.27 9.98 28.13
N HIS A 682 -23.51 10.60 27.25
CA HIS A 682 -23.94 10.93 25.88
C HIS A 682 -22.92 10.45 24.83
N VAL A 683 -23.36 10.19 23.59
CA VAL A 683 -22.53 9.66 22.48
C VAL A 683 -21.65 10.76 21.85
N VAL A 684 -20.93 11.54 22.66
CA VAL A 684 -20.21 12.77 22.25
C VAL A 684 -19.10 12.55 21.22
N TRP A 685 -18.68 11.30 20.98
CA TRP A 685 -17.73 10.92 19.95
C TRP A 685 -18.36 10.77 18.55
N ALA A 686 -19.65 10.43 18.49
CA ALA A 686 -20.41 10.33 17.25
C ALA A 686 -20.86 11.72 16.75
N GLY A 687 -21.29 11.80 15.49
CA GLY A 687 -21.93 13.01 14.93
C GLY A 687 -21.04 14.26 14.74
N ARG A 688 -19.96 14.43 15.50
CA ARG A 688 -19.15 15.68 15.63
C ARG A 688 -18.84 16.40 14.31
N ARG A 689 -18.54 15.68 13.22
CA ARG A 689 -18.22 16.28 11.91
C ARG A 689 -19.44 16.97 11.24
N LYS A 690 -20.66 16.49 11.50
CA LYS A 690 -21.91 17.13 11.05
C LYS A 690 -22.16 18.39 11.89
N VAL A 691 -22.21 18.24 13.22
CA VAL A 691 -22.42 19.33 14.17
C VAL A 691 -21.43 20.48 13.98
N ARG A 692 -20.12 20.20 13.83
CA ARG A 692 -19.10 21.22 13.55
C ARG A 692 -19.35 21.98 12.23
N ARG A 693 -19.94 21.34 11.22
CA ARG A 693 -20.30 22.00 9.95
C ARG A 693 -21.58 22.83 10.03
N GLU A 694 -22.45 22.56 11.00
CA GLU A 694 -23.65 23.33 11.27
C GLU A 694 -23.26 24.58 12.09
N LEU A 695 -22.52 24.41 13.19
CA LEU A 695 -21.99 25.52 14.00
C LEU A 695 -21.08 26.49 13.22
N ILE A 696 -20.28 26.01 12.25
CA ILE A 696 -19.45 26.87 11.37
C ILE A 696 -20.29 27.59 10.30
N LYS A 697 -21.48 27.11 9.95
CA LYS A 697 -22.38 27.77 8.99
C LYS A 697 -23.23 28.85 9.62
N ASP A 698 -23.68 28.62 10.86
CA ASP A 698 -24.57 29.54 11.57
C ASP A 698 -23.81 30.73 12.20
N SER A 699 -22.48 30.76 12.09
CA SER A 699 -21.62 31.84 12.56
C SER A 699 -21.06 32.64 11.37
N GLU A 700 -21.61 33.82 11.10
CA GLU A 700 -21.11 34.73 10.06
C GLU A 700 -19.80 35.46 10.42
N ALA A 701 -19.18 35.14 11.55
CA ALA A 701 -17.91 35.69 12.00
C ALA A 701 -16.72 34.82 11.55
N LYS A 702 -15.60 35.46 11.17
CA LYS A 702 -14.34 34.77 10.87
C LYS A 702 -13.75 34.11 12.14
N ALA A 703 -12.94 33.08 11.92
CA ALA A 703 -12.45 32.21 12.98
C ALA A 703 -11.38 32.88 13.88
N GLU A 704 -11.81 33.40 15.03
CA GLU A 704 -10.96 33.71 16.20
C GLU A 704 -11.26 32.82 17.43
N GLY A 705 -12.09 31.79 17.25
CA GLY A 705 -12.32 30.77 18.28
C GLY A 705 -11.21 29.72 18.30
N SER A 706 -10.50 29.57 19.43
CA SER A 706 -9.58 28.45 19.67
C SER A 706 -10.28 27.11 19.44
N CYS A 707 -9.56 26.12 18.91
CA CYS A 707 -10.10 24.79 18.60
C CYS A 707 -10.72 24.09 19.84
N VAL A 708 -10.32 24.46 21.06
CA VAL A 708 -10.90 23.99 22.32
C VAL A 708 -12.34 24.47 22.51
N ALA A 709 -12.61 25.75 22.20
CA ALA A 709 -13.92 26.37 22.35
C ALA A 709 -14.92 25.77 21.35
N LEU A 710 -14.51 25.60 20.09
CA LEU A 710 -15.32 24.97 19.05
C LEU A 710 -15.67 23.51 19.40
N GLU A 711 -14.71 22.72 19.89
CA GLU A 711 -15.02 21.34 20.31
C GLU A 711 -15.90 21.28 21.57
N THR A 712 -15.83 22.27 22.45
CA THR A 712 -16.73 22.38 23.60
C THR A 712 -18.17 22.67 23.12
N GLN A 713 -18.35 23.61 22.18
CA GLN A 713 -19.65 23.89 21.55
C GLN A 713 -20.21 22.68 20.80
N VAL A 714 -19.37 21.95 20.05
CA VAL A 714 -19.76 20.70 19.37
C VAL A 714 -20.26 19.66 20.38
N THR A 715 -19.64 19.56 21.57
CA THR A 715 -20.11 18.65 22.62
C THR A 715 -21.44 19.11 23.22
N SER A 716 -21.58 20.39 23.61
CA SER A 716 -22.83 20.93 24.14
C SER A 716 -24.02 20.67 23.21
N HIS A 717 -23.83 20.95 21.92
CA HIS A 717 -24.83 20.76 20.88
C HIS A 717 -25.21 19.29 20.62
N ILE A 718 -24.33 18.34 20.99
CA ILE A 718 -24.67 16.91 21.01
C ILE A 718 -25.48 16.57 22.27
N THR A 719 -25.06 17.04 23.45
CA THR A 719 -25.81 16.83 24.71
C THR A 719 -27.19 17.50 24.73
N GLU A 720 -27.41 18.52 23.89
CA GLU A 720 -28.70 19.22 23.75
C GLU A 720 -29.67 18.55 22.76
N LYS A 721 -29.18 17.72 21.83
CA LYS A 721 -29.98 17.18 20.71
C LYS A 721 -30.04 15.67 20.61
N GLU A 722 -29.01 14.96 21.04
CA GLU A 722 -28.96 13.49 21.05
C GLU A 722 -29.34 12.99 22.46
N PRO A 723 -30.11 11.90 22.60
CA PRO A 723 -30.53 11.38 23.90
C PRO A 723 -29.36 10.82 24.72
N GLU A 724 -29.53 10.76 26.04
CA GLU A 724 -28.63 10.01 26.92
C GLU A 724 -28.56 8.52 26.52
N LEU A 725 -27.39 7.92 26.77
CA LEU A 725 -27.17 6.48 26.70
C LEU A 725 -28.12 5.78 27.68
N LYS A 726 -28.68 4.63 27.25
CA LYS A 726 -29.59 3.82 28.07
C LYS A 726 -28.96 3.32 29.38
N GLU A 727 -27.64 3.15 29.37
CA GLU A 727 -26.81 2.93 30.54
C GLU A 727 -25.53 3.75 30.40
N VAL A 728 -25.01 4.29 31.51
CA VAL A 728 -23.85 5.17 31.52
C VAL A 728 -22.57 4.39 31.24
N LEU A 729 -21.72 4.91 30.36
CA LEU A 729 -20.40 4.34 30.09
C LEU A 729 -19.45 4.68 31.25
N GLN A 730 -19.13 3.72 32.11
CA GLN A 730 -18.11 3.87 33.15
C GLN A 730 -16.77 3.31 32.72
N PHE A 731 -15.70 4.09 32.87
CA PHE A 731 -14.34 3.67 32.56
C PHE A 731 -13.31 4.23 33.54
N LYS A 732 -12.26 3.43 33.76
CA LYS A 732 -11.08 3.78 34.54
C LYS A 732 -10.02 4.35 33.63
N LEU A 733 -9.33 5.41 34.08
CA LEU A 733 -8.17 5.99 33.42
C LEU A 733 -7.00 6.08 34.41
N GLN A 734 -5.95 5.30 34.16
CA GLN A 734 -4.71 5.34 34.95
C GLN A 734 -3.57 5.98 34.13
N PRO A 735 -3.16 7.22 34.43
CA PRO A 735 -1.98 7.83 33.84
C PRO A 735 -0.69 7.32 34.50
N GLN A 736 0.36 7.11 33.69
CA GLN A 736 1.66 6.63 34.16
C GLN A 736 2.80 7.29 33.37
N VAL A 737 3.85 7.75 34.04
CA VAL A 737 5.12 8.13 33.38
C VAL A 737 5.80 6.89 32.81
N VAL A 738 6.30 7.00 31.58
CA VAL A 738 7.16 6.02 30.91
C VAL A 738 8.36 6.75 30.29
N GLY A 739 9.58 6.31 30.60
CA GLY A 739 10.81 7.03 30.28
C GLY A 739 11.52 7.57 31.53
N ALA A 740 12.74 8.09 31.36
CA ALA A 740 13.54 8.68 32.44
C ALA A 740 14.48 9.82 31.96
N THR A 741 14.36 10.22 30.68
CA THR A 741 15.23 11.17 29.96
C THR A 741 14.38 11.86 28.87
N GLU A 742 14.99 12.41 27.80
CA GLU A 742 14.28 13.02 26.66
C GLU A 742 13.16 12.15 26.04
N SER A 743 13.22 10.82 26.16
CA SER A 743 12.17 9.89 25.70
C SER A 743 10.96 9.77 26.65
N THR A 744 10.67 10.78 27.45
CA THR A 744 9.57 10.76 28.42
C THR A 744 8.20 10.81 27.72
N SER A 745 7.26 9.96 28.13
CA SER A 745 5.88 9.98 27.67
C SER A 745 4.90 9.74 28.81
N THR A 746 3.71 10.32 28.67
CA THR A 746 2.57 10.02 29.55
C THR A 746 1.76 8.90 28.90
N LEU A 747 1.84 7.71 29.48
CA LEU A 747 1.05 6.55 29.05
C LEU A 747 -0.27 6.51 29.83
N LEU A 748 -1.36 6.63 29.09
CA LEU A 748 -2.73 6.57 29.58
C LEU A 748 -3.27 5.15 29.37
N LYS A 749 -3.61 4.46 30.45
CA LYS A 749 -4.24 3.13 30.41
C LYS A 749 -5.72 3.28 30.71
N PHE A 750 -6.56 2.76 29.83
CA PHE A 750 -8.01 2.75 30.00
C PHE A 750 -8.51 1.34 30.29
N GLN A 751 -9.61 1.23 31.02
CA GLN A 751 -10.29 -0.03 31.28
C GLN A 751 -11.80 0.24 31.42
N PRO A 752 -12.68 -0.41 30.64
CA PRO A 752 -14.12 -0.31 30.85
C PRO A 752 -14.50 -0.97 32.18
N ILE A 753 -15.51 -0.40 32.86
CA ILE A 753 -16.09 -0.92 34.10
C ILE A 753 -17.56 -1.29 33.86
N GLN A 754 -18.35 -0.37 33.28
CA GLN A 754 -19.70 -0.63 32.81
C GLN A 754 -19.80 -0.22 31.34
N ASP A 755 -19.99 -1.21 30.47
CA ASP A 755 -20.24 -1.04 29.04
C ASP A 755 -21.16 -2.17 28.53
N SER A 756 -22.41 -2.16 29.01
CA SER A 756 -23.47 -3.11 28.63
C SER A 756 -23.92 -2.96 27.17
N VAL A 757 -23.65 -1.81 26.55
CA VAL A 757 -24.01 -1.49 25.16
C VAL A 757 -22.88 -1.79 24.17
N GLY A 758 -21.65 -2.05 24.65
CA GLY A 758 -20.47 -2.35 23.83
C GLY A 758 -19.87 -1.13 23.11
N VAL A 759 -20.11 0.07 23.65
CA VAL A 759 -19.74 1.35 23.02
C VAL A 759 -18.36 1.88 23.43
N PHE A 760 -17.71 1.26 24.43
CA PHE A 760 -16.39 1.68 24.90
C PHE A 760 -15.34 1.65 23.79
N GLN A 761 -15.40 0.67 22.87
CA GLN A 761 -14.45 0.53 21.77
C GLN A 761 -14.45 1.77 20.86
N ASP A 762 -15.63 2.27 20.49
CA ASP A 762 -15.77 3.44 19.61
C ASP A 762 -15.40 4.74 20.33
N PHE A 763 -15.71 4.85 21.62
CA PHE A 763 -15.25 5.97 22.44
C PHE A 763 -13.73 5.97 22.58
N PHE A 764 -13.09 4.82 22.82
CA PHE A 764 -11.63 4.70 22.87
C PHE A 764 -10.98 5.02 21.51
N HIS A 765 -11.53 4.51 20.40
CA HIS A 765 -11.07 4.83 19.05
C HIS A 765 -11.16 6.34 18.73
N PHE A 766 -12.16 7.04 19.27
CA PHE A 766 -12.24 8.50 19.21
C PHE A 766 -11.14 9.15 20.07
N LEU A 767 -10.96 8.71 21.33
CA LEU A 767 -9.93 9.25 22.23
C LEU A 767 -8.51 9.07 21.68
N GLU A 768 -8.19 7.96 21.00
CA GLU A 768 -6.87 7.75 20.36
C GLU A 768 -6.46 8.90 19.42
N VAL A 769 -7.43 9.51 18.74
CA VAL A 769 -7.21 10.57 17.75
C VAL A 769 -7.45 11.96 18.35
N PHE A 770 -8.45 12.08 19.22
CA PHE A 770 -8.87 13.34 19.82
C PHE A 770 -7.94 13.81 20.94
N LEU A 771 -7.61 12.91 21.87
CA LEU A 771 -6.98 13.27 23.13
C LEU A 771 -5.54 13.80 22.96
N PRO A 772 -4.62 13.16 22.18
CA PRO A 772 -3.27 13.70 22.00
C PRO A 772 -3.28 15.08 21.35
N LYS A 773 -4.14 15.29 20.35
CA LYS A 773 -4.23 16.55 19.60
C LYS A 773 -4.87 17.67 20.43
N MET A 774 -5.86 17.36 21.26
CA MET A 774 -6.46 18.33 22.17
C MET A 774 -5.52 18.68 23.34
N VAL A 775 -4.75 17.72 23.85
CA VAL A 775 -3.70 17.98 24.87
C VAL A 775 -2.64 18.93 24.32
N GLU A 776 -2.11 18.66 23.11
CA GLU A 776 -1.18 19.55 22.41
C GLU A 776 -1.76 20.97 22.22
N THR A 777 -3.01 21.05 21.75
CA THR A 777 -3.74 22.32 21.57
C THR A 777 -3.87 23.09 22.90
N MET A 778 -4.28 22.43 23.98
CA MET A 778 -4.52 23.09 25.28
C MET A 778 -3.24 23.45 26.04
N LEU A 779 -2.13 22.77 25.77
CA LEU A 779 -0.81 23.14 26.32
C LEU A 779 -0.28 24.41 25.64
N LEU A 780 -0.49 24.58 24.33
CA LEU A 780 -0.15 25.81 23.60
C LEU A 780 -1.02 26.99 24.06
N ASN A 781 -2.35 26.86 24.01
CA ASN A 781 -3.28 27.98 24.32
C ASN A 781 -3.25 28.43 25.80
N ARG A 782 -2.57 27.71 26.70
CA ARG A 782 -2.36 28.15 28.10
C ARG A 782 -1.21 29.14 28.26
N MET A 783 -0.53 29.52 27.18
CA MET A 783 0.63 30.43 27.19
C MET A 783 0.28 31.89 26.86
N ASP A 784 -0.94 32.18 26.41
CA ASP A 784 -1.38 33.53 26.04
C ASP A 784 -2.08 34.31 27.19
N ASN A 785 -2.13 33.75 28.41
CA ASN A 785 -2.90 34.28 29.55
C ASN A 785 -2.21 34.06 30.92
N VAL A 786 -0.88 34.14 30.97
CA VAL A 786 -0.05 34.11 32.21
C VAL A 786 1.06 35.14 32.10
#